data_AF-A0A7M5V5V8-F1
#
_entry.id   AF-A0A7M5V5V8-F1
#
_cell.length_a   1.000
_cell.length_b   1.000
_cell.length_c   1.000
_cell.angle_alpha   90.00
_cell.angle_beta   90.00
_cell.angle_gamma   90.00
#
_symmetry.space_group_name_H-M   'P 1'
#
loop_
_entity.id
_entity.type
_entity.pdbx_description
1 polymer ?
#
loop_
_entity_poly.entity_id
_entity_poly.type
_entity_poly.pdbx_seq_one_letter_code
_entity_poly.pdbx_strand_id
1 'polypeptide(L)'
;MTRLTQVGRIFSRHNHILASGIRQAGSKLTKLNNVQRSSVLVSRLCSTEEKPLGTPYNELTIGVPKEIFENEKRIALSPQACQVLTGKGFNVVVEQGAGDGAKFLDSDFVNAGAKIVPTNEAFNTDIVLKVRPPAESEIGFMKPGTNLYSFLYPGINKDLVSKLSDAKLTTMAMDCVPRISRAQVFDALSSMANIAGYKAVVTAANHFGRFFTGQITAAGKVPPAKVLVIGGGVAGLSAIATAKNLGAIVRGFDTREAVREQVQSLGAEFLEVNIQESGEGGGGYAKEMSPEFIKAEMELFAKQAKDVDIIITTALIPGKPAPKLITKEMVESMKQGSVIVDLAAETGGNCELTKPGESYNCNGVQIVGYTDLPSRLPTQSSTLYANNISKLLLSAGEKGHYHLNMEDEVIRGSIVHQDGALMWPPPAPSAPPPAAAPPKAKEIISAPEKSPWQSAVTETGLVTAGLGSILGLGVVSPNMAFNQMMTTFSLAGVIGYKVVWGVSPALHSPLMSVTNAVSGITAAGGLLLMGGGMVPHSTPQYLAAAAALVSSINITGGFIITKRMLDMFKRPTDPPEYHYLYAIPGSLFVGGYAAANMAGYSDIYQMIYLGSSICCIGAISGLANQNTARTGNALGIIGIGSGIAATIGVLTPSIDVLTQMGATMAVGGTMGAIVAQRIAVTDLPQLVALFHSFVGLAAVLTSVASYMLDANLFANDPSGNVHKAAIYAGTFIGGITFTGSLTAFGKLQGLLKSSPLDLPGKNFYNIAMGTASVGALGLFMNSNDPSTCLPMLGAATGLSSVMGVHMTASIGGADMPVVITVLNSYSGWALCAEGFMLNNDLLTIVGALVGFSGGILSYIMCKAMNRSLSNVLFGGYGTLSSGTGERMKITGTHSEVNVDNSVEMITSSKNIIIVPGYGLAVAKAQYAIADMVSKLREKNINVRFGIHPVAGRMPGQLNVLLAEAGIPYDVVLEMDELNDDFPDTDLVLVIGANDTVNSAAQEDPNSIIAGMPVLEVWKAKQTIVMKRTMGTGYADVDNPVFYKENTSMLLGDAKSTCDALIAKINEHYS
;
A
#
# COMPACT_ATOMS: atom_id res chain seq x y z
N MET A 1 4.92 -47.07 57.33
CA MET A 1 6.28 -47.10 57.90
C MET A 1 7.23 -47.65 56.85
N THR A 2 8.42 -47.04 56.71
CA THR A 2 9.54 -47.43 55.84
C THR A 2 9.28 -47.53 54.33
N ARG A 3 9.03 -46.38 53.70
CA ARG A 3 9.57 -45.97 52.37
C ARG A 3 9.16 -44.52 52.04
N LEU A 4 9.29 -43.61 53.01
CA LEU A 4 8.96 -42.17 52.87
C LEU A 4 10.00 -41.25 53.54
N THR A 5 11.20 -41.76 53.79
CA THR A 5 12.29 -41.05 54.50
C THR A 5 13.56 -40.91 53.68
N GLN A 6 13.46 -40.87 52.35
CA GLN A 6 14.62 -40.62 51.48
C GLN A 6 14.42 -39.60 50.35
N VAL A 7 13.18 -39.19 50.03
CA VAL A 7 12.94 -38.13 49.02
C VAL A 7 12.88 -36.73 49.66
N GLY A 8 12.49 -36.63 50.94
CA GLY A 8 12.47 -35.36 51.69
C GLY A 8 13.85 -34.79 52.06
N ARG A 9 14.93 -35.56 51.95
CA ARG A 9 16.31 -35.07 52.21
C ARG A 9 17.00 -34.49 50.98
N ILE A 10 16.44 -34.65 49.78
CA ILE A 10 16.98 -34.08 48.53
C ILE A 10 16.39 -32.68 48.27
N PHE A 11 15.16 -32.39 48.71
CA PHE A 11 14.55 -31.05 48.58
C PHE A 11 14.99 -30.04 49.65
N SER A 12 15.47 -30.49 50.82
CA SER A 12 15.94 -29.58 51.89
C SER A 12 17.40 -29.12 51.70
N ARG A 13 18.23 -29.85 50.94
CA ARG A 13 19.61 -29.45 50.62
C ARG A 13 19.76 -28.61 49.35
N HIS A 14 18.77 -28.60 48.44
CA HIS A 14 18.79 -27.73 47.26
C HIS A 14 18.28 -26.30 47.55
N ASN A 15 17.35 -26.12 48.50
CA ASN A 15 16.87 -24.79 48.87
C ASN A 15 17.81 -24.02 49.82
N HIS A 16 18.70 -24.71 50.55
CA HIS A 16 19.70 -24.05 51.39
C HIS A 16 20.94 -23.55 50.61
N ILE A 17 21.16 -24.03 49.38
CA ILE A 17 22.24 -23.57 48.48
C ILE A 17 21.76 -22.41 47.58
N LEU A 18 20.47 -22.37 47.23
CA LEU A 18 19.89 -21.23 46.50
C LEU A 18 19.58 -20.03 47.41
N ALA A 19 19.24 -20.24 48.68
CA ALA A 19 19.00 -19.13 49.63
C ALA A 19 20.29 -18.46 50.16
N SER A 20 21.44 -19.15 50.16
CA SER A 20 22.73 -18.54 50.47
C SER A 20 23.38 -17.87 49.23
N GLY A 21 23.12 -18.37 48.03
CA GLY A 21 23.56 -17.75 46.77
C GLY A 21 22.84 -16.44 46.44
N ILE A 22 21.55 -16.32 46.79
CA ILE A 22 20.76 -15.11 46.51
C ILE A 22 21.02 -14.00 47.55
N ARG A 23 21.43 -14.34 48.79
CA ARG A 23 21.88 -13.33 49.78
C ARG A 23 23.33 -12.86 49.60
N GLN A 24 24.17 -13.60 48.88
CA GLN A 24 25.51 -13.16 48.48
C GLN A 24 25.55 -12.47 47.10
N ALA A 25 24.55 -12.67 46.24
CA ALA A 25 24.35 -11.89 45.02
C ALA A 25 23.61 -10.55 45.30
N GLY A 26 22.72 -10.53 46.29
CA GLY A 26 22.01 -9.32 46.73
C GLY A 26 22.88 -8.28 47.44
N SER A 27 24.00 -8.66 48.06
CA SER A 27 24.94 -7.73 48.70
C SER A 27 26.10 -7.29 47.79
N LYS A 28 26.19 -7.82 46.57
CA LYS A 28 27.08 -7.32 45.50
C LYS A 28 26.39 -6.34 44.56
N LEU A 29 25.06 -6.38 44.42
CA LEU A 29 24.32 -5.38 43.62
C LEU A 29 24.07 -4.04 44.35
N THR A 30 24.15 -3.99 45.69
CA THR A 30 24.02 -2.72 46.44
C THR A 30 25.34 -1.97 46.64
N LYS A 31 26.49 -2.55 46.24
CA LYS A 31 27.78 -1.85 46.13
C LYS A 31 28.18 -1.50 44.69
N LEU A 32 27.43 -1.95 43.69
CA LEU A 32 27.57 -1.51 42.29
C LEU A 32 26.71 -0.28 41.96
N ASN A 33 25.64 -0.02 42.72
CA ASN A 33 24.78 1.17 42.55
C ASN A 33 25.29 2.45 43.24
N ASN A 34 26.38 2.39 44.01
CA ASN A 34 27.06 3.58 44.55
C ASN A 34 28.38 3.92 43.85
N VAL A 35 28.72 3.23 42.76
CA VAL A 35 29.83 3.59 41.86
C VAL A 35 29.31 4.22 40.56
N GLN A 36 28.04 3.99 40.19
CA GLN A 36 27.39 4.64 39.03
C GLN A 36 26.75 6.01 39.31
N ARG A 37 26.73 6.50 40.55
CA ARG A 37 26.41 7.89 40.87
C ARG A 37 27.63 8.78 41.14
N SER A 38 28.82 8.19 41.18
CA SER A 38 30.10 8.88 41.36
C SER A 38 30.93 8.90 40.07
N SER A 39 30.65 8.01 39.11
CA SER A 39 31.19 8.07 37.75
C SER A 39 30.57 9.20 36.93
N VAL A 40 29.44 9.77 37.35
CA VAL A 40 28.77 10.92 36.68
C VAL A 40 29.39 12.27 37.09
N LEU A 41 30.16 12.31 38.19
CA LEU A 41 30.91 13.51 38.60
C LEU A 41 32.40 13.48 38.19
N VAL A 42 32.97 12.30 37.91
CA VAL A 42 34.38 12.16 37.47
C VAL A 42 34.50 11.91 35.95
N SER A 43 33.46 11.43 35.25
CA SER A 43 33.43 11.45 33.78
C SER A 43 33.05 12.81 33.19
N ARG A 44 32.73 13.81 34.04
CA ARG A 44 32.53 15.21 33.65
C ARG A 44 33.80 16.07 33.73
N LEU A 45 34.94 15.48 34.12
CA LEU A 45 36.22 16.19 34.27
C LEU A 45 37.35 15.63 33.39
N CYS A 46 37.05 14.68 32.50
CA CYS A 46 38.00 14.14 31.51
C CYS A 46 37.32 13.72 30.20
N SER A 47 36.27 14.42 29.77
CA SER A 47 35.95 14.49 28.34
C SER A 47 36.77 15.66 27.79
N THR A 48 37.92 15.36 27.20
CA THR A 48 38.39 16.23 26.12
C THR A 48 37.27 16.14 25.08
N GLU A 49 36.39 17.15 25.02
CA GLU A 49 35.63 17.41 23.80
C GLU A 49 36.68 17.43 22.68
N GLU A 50 36.70 16.40 21.84
CA GLU A 50 37.41 16.48 20.57
C GLU A 50 36.81 17.69 19.87
N LYS A 51 37.60 18.76 19.76
CA LYS A 51 37.19 19.92 18.98
C LYS A 51 36.84 19.40 17.59
N PRO A 52 35.66 19.73 17.04
CA PRO A 52 35.31 19.35 15.68
C PRO A 52 36.45 19.74 14.73
N LEU A 53 36.88 18.79 13.90
CA LEU A 53 37.99 18.99 12.97
C LEU A 53 37.58 20.01 11.89
N GLY A 54 38.33 21.11 11.78
CA GLY A 54 38.15 22.11 10.73
C GLY A 54 37.92 23.53 11.22
N THR A 55 37.82 24.46 10.27
CA THR A 55 37.56 25.88 10.51
C THR A 55 36.04 26.12 10.51
N PRO A 56 35.47 26.80 11.51
CA PRO A 56 34.06 27.18 11.52
C PRO A 56 33.64 27.95 10.24
N TYR A 57 32.44 27.69 9.71
CA TYR A 57 31.98 28.34 8.47
C TYR A 57 31.94 29.88 8.54
N ASN A 58 31.65 30.44 9.72
CA ASN A 58 31.60 31.89 9.95
C ASN A 58 32.96 32.59 9.92
N GLU A 59 34.05 31.84 10.00
CA GLU A 59 35.42 32.36 9.87
C GLU A 59 35.92 32.31 8.41
N LEU A 60 35.15 31.71 7.50
CA LEU A 60 35.55 31.52 6.11
C LEU A 60 34.80 32.46 5.17
N THR A 61 35.54 32.98 4.19
CA THR A 61 34.99 33.80 3.11
C THR A 61 35.05 33.05 1.78
N ILE A 62 33.91 33.00 1.10
CA ILE A 62 33.75 32.44 -0.25
C ILE A 62 33.70 33.58 -1.26
N GLY A 63 34.59 33.56 -2.24
CA GLY A 63 34.63 34.48 -3.36
C GLY A 63 34.05 33.88 -4.64
N VAL A 64 33.21 34.65 -5.33
CA VAL A 64 32.63 34.28 -6.63
C VAL A 64 33.04 35.35 -7.67
N PRO A 65 34.17 35.15 -8.36
CA PRO A 65 34.62 36.08 -9.40
C PRO A 65 33.81 35.91 -10.70
N LYS A 66 33.86 36.95 -11.54
CA LYS A 66 33.29 36.96 -12.88
C LYS A 66 34.18 36.15 -13.83
N GLU A 67 33.55 35.41 -14.74
CA GLU A 67 34.28 34.68 -15.78
C GLU A 67 34.74 35.64 -16.90
N ILE A 68 36.02 35.56 -17.26
CA ILE A 68 36.64 36.39 -18.31
C ILE A 68 36.82 35.65 -19.65
N PHE A 69 36.55 34.35 -19.68
CA PHE A 69 36.65 33.55 -20.89
C PHE A 69 35.62 34.00 -21.94
N GLU A 70 36.02 34.07 -23.20
CA GLU A 70 35.17 34.57 -24.27
C GLU A 70 33.85 33.78 -24.36
N ASN A 71 32.72 34.51 -24.41
CA ASN A 71 31.36 33.95 -24.46
C ASN A 71 30.93 33.07 -23.26
N GLU A 72 31.67 33.05 -22.16
CA GLU A 72 31.21 32.43 -20.91
C GLU A 72 30.18 33.33 -20.21
N LYS A 73 28.97 32.81 -20.01
CA LYS A 73 27.84 33.54 -19.44
C LYS A 73 27.39 32.97 -18.11
N ARG A 74 27.92 31.80 -17.71
CA ARG A 74 27.57 31.16 -16.45
C ARG A 74 28.32 31.82 -15.29
N ILE A 75 27.79 31.63 -14.09
CA ILE A 75 28.41 31.99 -12.82
C ILE A 75 28.47 30.75 -11.91
N ALA A 76 29.48 30.68 -11.04
CA ALA A 76 29.70 29.53 -10.16
C ALA A 76 28.66 29.38 -9.05
N LEU A 77 27.96 30.47 -8.70
CA LEU A 77 26.96 30.50 -7.62
C LEU A 77 25.70 31.24 -8.08
N SER A 78 24.53 30.67 -7.81
CA SER A 78 23.24 31.35 -7.98
C SER A 78 22.78 32.02 -6.68
N PRO A 79 21.86 33.00 -6.73
CA PRO A 79 21.31 33.63 -5.51
C PRO A 79 20.71 32.61 -4.52
N GLN A 80 20.03 31.57 -5.01
CA GLN A 80 19.45 30.53 -4.16
C GLN A 80 20.53 29.71 -3.43
N ALA A 81 21.58 29.30 -4.14
CA ALA A 81 22.71 28.58 -3.52
C ALA A 81 23.49 29.49 -2.57
N CYS A 82 23.62 30.78 -2.91
CA CYS A 82 24.19 31.80 -2.04
C CYS A 82 23.44 31.89 -0.71
N GLN A 83 22.10 31.95 -0.75
CA GLN A 83 21.27 32.01 0.46
C GLN A 83 21.45 30.77 1.35
N VAL A 84 21.65 29.59 0.75
CA VAL A 84 21.95 28.37 1.51
C VAL A 84 23.31 28.48 2.21
N LEU A 85 24.36 28.95 1.51
CA LEU A 85 25.70 29.06 2.09
C LEU A 85 25.78 30.13 3.18
N THR A 86 25.16 31.30 2.97
CA THR A 86 25.07 32.36 3.98
C THR A 86 24.23 31.91 5.17
N GLY A 87 23.11 31.22 4.95
CA GLY A 87 22.28 30.62 6.00
C GLY A 87 22.99 29.52 6.82
N LYS A 88 24.00 28.85 6.25
CA LYS A 88 24.87 27.90 6.97
C LYS A 88 26.01 28.56 7.74
N GLY A 89 26.28 29.84 7.48
CA GLY A 89 27.24 30.66 8.22
C GLY A 89 28.42 31.18 7.41
N PHE A 90 28.59 30.84 6.13
CA PHE A 90 29.70 31.38 5.33
C PHE A 90 29.53 32.87 5.03
N ASN A 91 30.65 33.59 4.97
CA ASN A 91 30.67 34.94 4.38
C ASN A 91 30.82 34.80 2.87
N VAL A 92 29.87 35.31 2.08
CA VAL A 92 29.93 35.22 0.61
C VAL A 92 30.18 36.61 0.01
N VAL A 93 31.18 36.72 -0.86
CA VAL A 93 31.47 37.90 -1.66
C VAL A 93 31.39 37.57 -3.14
N VAL A 94 30.75 38.44 -3.93
CA VAL A 94 30.52 38.25 -5.37
C VAL A 94 31.10 39.45 -6.11
N GLU A 95 31.83 39.20 -7.19
CA GLU A 95 32.35 40.28 -8.02
C GLU A 95 31.21 41.06 -8.69
N GLN A 96 31.33 42.39 -8.74
CA GLN A 96 30.35 43.26 -9.40
C GLN A 96 30.08 42.82 -10.85
N GLY A 97 28.80 42.58 -11.18
CA GLY A 97 28.38 42.16 -12.52
C GLY A 97 28.82 40.75 -12.91
N ALA A 98 29.18 39.88 -11.95
CA ALA A 98 29.48 38.47 -12.23
C ALA A 98 28.25 37.69 -12.74
N GLY A 99 27.05 38.08 -12.29
CA GLY A 99 25.79 37.40 -12.62
C GLY A 99 25.11 37.84 -13.92
N ASP A 100 25.57 38.93 -14.55
CA ASP A 100 24.89 39.59 -15.69
C ASP A 100 24.65 38.64 -16.88
N GLY A 101 25.63 37.78 -17.16
CA GLY A 101 25.55 36.78 -18.23
C GLY A 101 24.47 35.72 -17.97
N ALA A 102 24.28 35.36 -16.70
CA ALA A 102 23.33 34.36 -16.22
C ALA A 102 21.96 34.95 -15.85
N LYS A 103 21.78 36.26 -16.03
CA LYS A 103 20.57 37.01 -15.67
C LYS A 103 20.27 37.03 -14.17
N PHE A 104 21.31 37.07 -13.34
CA PHE A 104 21.20 37.37 -11.92
C PHE A 104 21.74 38.77 -11.66
N LEU A 105 20.93 39.62 -11.03
CA LEU A 105 21.32 40.98 -10.69
C LEU A 105 22.19 40.96 -9.43
N ASP A 106 23.10 41.92 -9.30
CA ASP A 106 23.88 42.13 -8.07
C ASP A 106 22.96 42.26 -6.83
N SER A 107 21.78 42.88 -6.98
CA SER A 107 20.78 42.99 -5.91
C SER A 107 20.25 41.63 -5.44
N ASP A 108 20.20 40.62 -6.31
CA ASP A 108 19.71 39.29 -5.94
C ASP A 108 20.71 38.60 -5.00
N PHE A 109 22.01 38.80 -5.22
CA PHE A 109 23.06 38.31 -4.33
C PHE A 109 23.09 39.06 -2.99
N VAL A 110 22.86 40.38 -3.01
CA VAL A 110 22.72 41.17 -1.77
C VAL A 110 21.53 40.67 -0.94
N ASN A 111 20.38 40.43 -1.57
CA ASN A 111 19.19 39.89 -0.90
C ASN A 111 19.42 38.47 -0.36
N ALA A 112 20.28 37.68 -1.01
CA ALA A 112 20.71 36.36 -0.56
C ALA A 112 21.79 36.41 0.55
N GLY A 113 22.21 37.60 0.99
CA GLY A 113 23.16 37.81 2.10
C GLY A 113 24.62 37.93 1.70
N ALA A 114 24.95 38.02 0.40
CA ALA A 114 26.32 38.27 -0.06
C ALA A 114 26.67 39.77 -0.10
N LYS A 115 27.97 40.07 -0.19
CA LYS A 115 28.48 41.42 -0.46
C LYS A 115 29.03 41.51 -1.89
N ILE A 116 28.78 42.62 -2.56
CA ILE A 116 29.34 42.91 -3.89
C ILE A 116 30.69 43.60 -3.73
N VAL A 117 31.73 43.09 -4.39
CA VAL A 117 33.12 43.51 -4.24
C VAL A 117 33.83 43.68 -5.60
N PRO A 118 34.95 44.43 -5.69
CA PRO A 118 35.77 44.45 -6.90
C PRO A 118 36.52 43.13 -7.12
N THR A 119 37.01 42.89 -8.35
CA THR A 119 37.67 41.65 -8.78
C THR A 119 38.75 41.15 -7.81
N ASN A 120 39.68 42.02 -7.38
CA ASN A 120 40.77 41.62 -6.48
C ASN A 120 40.28 41.06 -5.15
N GLU A 121 39.18 41.60 -4.61
CA GLU A 121 38.60 41.15 -3.34
C GLU A 121 37.81 39.84 -3.51
N ALA A 122 37.23 39.58 -4.68
CA ALA A 122 36.56 38.31 -4.97
C ALA A 122 37.55 37.13 -5.03
N PHE A 123 38.78 37.36 -5.51
CA PHE A 123 39.84 36.33 -5.54
C PHE A 123 40.61 36.22 -4.21
N ASN A 124 40.72 37.29 -3.44
CA ASN A 124 41.45 37.31 -2.17
C ASN A 124 40.61 36.77 -0.99
N THR A 125 40.12 35.54 -1.12
CA THR A 125 39.24 34.84 -0.17
C THR A 125 39.81 33.48 0.23
N ASP A 126 39.20 32.82 1.22
CA ASP A 126 39.66 31.50 1.68
C ASP A 126 39.23 30.39 0.71
N ILE A 127 38.08 30.59 0.05
CA ILE A 127 37.52 29.66 -0.92
C ILE A 127 37.09 30.45 -2.16
N VAL A 128 37.57 30.07 -3.35
CA VAL A 128 37.17 30.67 -4.63
C VAL A 128 36.35 29.66 -5.43
N LEU A 129 35.15 30.06 -5.84
CA LEU A 129 34.27 29.24 -6.69
C LEU A 129 34.27 29.80 -8.11
N LYS A 130 34.77 29.01 -9.06
CA LYS A 130 34.73 29.32 -10.50
C LYS A 130 34.01 28.23 -11.27
N VAL A 131 33.59 28.56 -12.49
CA VAL A 131 33.07 27.59 -13.45
C VAL A 131 34.24 26.99 -14.21
N ARG A 132 34.99 27.84 -14.93
CA ARG A 132 36.10 27.39 -15.79
C ARG A 132 37.44 27.37 -15.03
N PRO A 133 38.47 26.69 -15.57
CA PRO A 133 39.82 26.82 -15.03
C PRO A 133 40.26 28.29 -15.00
N PRO A 134 41.00 28.73 -13.97
CA PRO A 134 41.47 30.11 -13.92
C PRO A 134 42.42 30.42 -15.07
N ALA A 135 42.28 31.59 -15.66
CA ALA A 135 43.24 32.13 -16.60
C ALA A 135 44.56 32.44 -15.87
N GLU A 136 45.67 32.46 -16.60
CA GLU A 136 46.99 32.68 -16.00
C GLU A 136 47.08 34.01 -15.25
N SER A 137 46.40 35.05 -15.76
CA SER A 137 46.31 36.35 -15.12
C SER A 137 45.51 36.35 -13.82
N GLU A 138 44.64 35.35 -13.59
CA GLU A 138 43.79 35.26 -12.39
C GLU A 138 44.53 34.61 -11.21
N ILE A 139 45.54 33.77 -11.48
CA ILE A 139 46.25 33.00 -10.44
C ILE A 139 46.93 33.93 -9.42
N GLY A 140 47.48 35.05 -9.86
CA GLY A 140 48.18 36.01 -9.01
C GLY A 140 47.29 36.78 -8.02
N PHE A 141 45.96 36.74 -8.18
CA PHE A 141 45.04 37.37 -7.23
C PHE A 141 44.70 36.47 -6.03
N MET A 142 44.98 35.17 -6.10
CA MET A 142 44.72 34.23 -5.02
C MET A 142 45.93 34.17 -4.07
N LYS A 143 45.66 34.18 -2.75
CA LYS A 143 46.70 34.04 -1.72
C LYS A 143 47.10 32.55 -1.57
N PRO A 144 48.35 32.26 -1.17
CA PRO A 144 48.75 30.90 -0.80
C PRO A 144 47.78 30.29 0.23
N GLY A 145 47.37 29.03 0.01
CA GLY A 145 46.40 28.33 0.86
C GLY A 145 44.92 28.55 0.52
N THR A 146 44.58 29.35 -0.51
CA THR A 146 43.19 29.46 -1.00
C THR A 146 42.70 28.12 -1.59
N ASN A 147 41.46 27.74 -1.27
CA ASN A 147 40.78 26.58 -1.83
C ASN A 147 40.01 26.96 -3.10
N LEU A 148 40.49 26.54 -4.27
CA LEU A 148 39.84 26.78 -5.55
C LEU A 148 38.94 25.60 -5.94
N TYR A 149 37.66 25.86 -6.21
CA TYR A 149 36.75 24.89 -6.82
C TYR A 149 36.40 25.35 -8.24
N SER A 150 36.77 24.56 -9.24
CA SER A 150 36.44 24.82 -10.64
C SER A 150 36.56 23.56 -11.49
N PHE A 151 36.18 23.62 -12.77
CA PHE A 151 36.75 22.68 -13.73
C PHE A 151 38.26 22.95 -13.88
N LEU A 152 39.08 21.91 -14.01
CA LEU A 152 40.53 22.02 -14.16
C LEU A 152 41.08 21.16 -15.32
N TYR A 153 40.49 20.00 -15.59
CA TYR A 153 40.95 19.06 -16.61
C TYR A 153 42.46 18.75 -16.53
N PRO A 154 42.97 18.23 -15.39
CA PRO A 154 44.40 18.10 -15.11
C PRO A 154 45.16 17.21 -16.10
N GLY A 155 44.47 16.25 -16.74
CA GLY A 155 45.08 15.41 -17.77
C GLY A 155 45.43 16.15 -19.08
N ILE A 156 44.75 17.28 -19.35
CA ILE A 156 44.93 18.10 -20.54
C ILE A 156 45.76 19.35 -20.21
N ASN A 157 45.45 20.02 -19.10
CA ASN A 157 46.00 21.34 -18.75
C ASN A 157 47.25 21.25 -17.84
N LYS A 158 48.30 20.54 -18.27
CA LYS A 158 49.50 20.27 -17.45
C LYS A 158 50.23 21.54 -16.99
N ASP A 159 50.34 22.55 -17.86
CA ASP A 159 51.02 23.81 -17.53
C ASP A 159 50.27 24.61 -16.46
N LEU A 160 48.93 24.63 -16.55
CA LEU A 160 48.08 25.25 -15.53
C LEU A 160 48.22 24.55 -14.19
N VAL A 161 48.21 23.21 -14.19
CA VAL A 161 48.41 22.40 -12.98
C VAL A 161 49.74 22.75 -12.31
N SER A 162 50.83 22.88 -13.07
CA SER A 162 52.13 23.30 -12.52
C SER A 162 52.08 24.71 -11.89
N LYS A 163 51.42 25.68 -12.55
CA LYS A 163 51.31 27.05 -12.03
C LYS A 163 50.47 27.14 -10.75
N LEU A 164 49.42 26.32 -10.63
CA LEU A 164 48.61 26.24 -9.41
C LEU A 164 49.39 25.62 -8.25
N SER A 165 50.30 24.68 -8.53
CA SER A 165 51.26 24.13 -7.57
C SER A 165 52.24 25.20 -7.07
N ASP A 166 52.83 25.98 -7.97
CA ASP A 166 53.74 27.09 -7.63
C ASP A 166 53.07 28.18 -6.78
N ALA A 167 51.78 28.43 -7.02
CA ALA A 167 50.96 29.37 -6.25
C ALA A 167 50.55 28.83 -4.86
N LYS A 168 50.90 27.58 -4.53
CA LYS A 168 50.57 26.91 -3.26
C LYS A 168 49.06 26.90 -2.96
N LEU A 169 48.25 26.63 -3.99
CA LEU A 169 46.80 26.54 -3.85
C LEU A 169 46.37 25.10 -3.53
N THR A 170 45.21 24.99 -2.90
CA THR A 170 44.48 23.72 -2.75
C THR A 170 43.34 23.73 -3.77
N THR A 171 43.28 22.76 -4.67
CA THR A 171 42.38 22.84 -5.83
C THR A 171 41.51 21.60 -5.99
N MET A 172 40.20 21.81 -6.07
CA MET A 172 39.15 20.82 -6.25
C MET A 172 38.64 20.89 -7.70
N ALA A 173 38.88 19.82 -8.45
CA ALA A 173 38.44 19.70 -9.84
C ALA A 173 37.03 19.11 -9.91
N MET A 174 36.06 19.92 -10.35
CA MET A 174 34.68 19.47 -10.57
C MET A 174 34.55 18.39 -11.65
N ASP A 175 35.51 18.31 -12.57
CA ASP A 175 35.62 17.24 -13.58
C ASP A 175 36.22 15.92 -13.06
N CYS A 176 36.85 15.94 -11.88
CA CYS A 176 37.45 14.76 -11.26
C CYS A 176 36.56 14.11 -10.19
N VAL A 177 35.34 14.63 -9.96
CA VAL A 177 34.36 14.03 -9.06
C VAL A 177 34.10 12.57 -9.50
N PRO A 178 34.31 11.57 -8.63
CA PRO A 178 34.15 10.17 -9.01
C PRO A 178 32.67 9.84 -9.29
N ARG A 179 32.41 9.01 -10.30
CA ARG A 179 31.06 8.59 -10.70
C ARG A 179 30.55 7.42 -9.87
N ILE A 180 30.32 7.67 -8.58
CA ILE A 180 29.72 6.73 -7.62
C ILE A 180 28.32 7.21 -7.22
N SER A 181 27.44 6.31 -6.75
CA SER A 181 26.03 6.65 -6.43
C SER A 181 25.89 7.84 -5.48
N ARG A 182 26.72 7.89 -4.42
CA ARG A 182 26.73 9.02 -3.46
C ARG A 182 27.13 10.35 -4.10
N ALA A 183 27.97 10.33 -5.13
CA ALA A 183 28.54 11.52 -5.74
C ALA A 183 27.71 12.11 -6.89
N GLN A 184 26.62 11.45 -7.29
CA GLN A 184 25.77 11.90 -8.39
C GLN A 184 25.23 13.32 -8.18
N VAL A 185 24.96 13.70 -6.92
CA VAL A 185 24.48 15.04 -6.55
C VAL A 185 25.55 16.15 -6.67
N PHE A 186 26.82 15.77 -6.88
CA PHE A 186 27.95 16.68 -7.07
C PHE A 186 28.44 16.69 -8.54
N ASP A 187 27.90 15.82 -9.40
CA ASP A 187 28.40 15.61 -10.76
C ASP A 187 28.02 16.78 -11.69
N ALA A 188 28.97 17.70 -11.81
CA ALA A 188 28.86 18.86 -12.69
C ALA A 188 28.88 18.49 -14.18
N LEU A 189 29.60 17.43 -14.57
CA LEU A 189 29.66 16.99 -15.97
C LEU A 189 28.30 16.44 -16.44
N SER A 190 27.65 15.62 -15.61
CA SER A 190 26.30 15.12 -15.89
C SER A 190 25.29 16.26 -15.99
N SER A 191 25.38 17.25 -15.11
CA SER A 191 24.51 18.45 -15.18
C SER A 191 24.71 19.23 -16.48
N MET A 192 25.95 19.50 -16.86
CA MET A 192 26.25 20.22 -18.10
C MET A 192 25.87 19.42 -19.35
N ALA A 193 26.08 18.09 -19.34
CA ALA A 193 25.68 17.19 -20.41
C ALA A 193 24.16 17.15 -20.59
N ASN A 194 23.40 17.09 -19.51
CA ASN A 194 21.94 17.13 -19.55
C ASN A 194 21.43 18.42 -20.22
N ILE A 195 21.98 19.57 -19.82
CA ILE A 195 21.66 20.86 -20.43
C ILE A 195 22.07 20.93 -21.89
N ALA A 196 23.27 20.43 -22.23
CA ALA A 196 23.75 20.40 -23.61
C ALA A 196 22.82 19.59 -24.50
N GLY A 197 22.35 18.41 -24.05
CA GLY A 197 21.38 17.58 -24.76
C GLY A 197 20.05 18.29 -25.01
N TYR A 198 19.47 18.93 -23.99
CA TYR A 198 18.26 19.73 -24.14
C TYR A 198 18.47 20.89 -25.13
N LYS A 199 19.56 21.64 -24.94
CA LYS A 199 19.86 22.81 -25.77
C LYS A 199 20.17 22.43 -27.21
N ALA A 200 20.75 21.26 -27.45
CA ALA A 200 20.99 20.72 -28.79
C ALA A 200 19.69 20.62 -29.58
N VAL A 201 18.64 20.07 -28.96
CA VAL A 201 17.33 19.89 -29.60
C VAL A 201 16.66 21.24 -29.84
N VAL A 202 16.71 22.16 -28.87
CA VAL A 202 16.17 23.52 -29.04
C VAL A 202 16.89 24.28 -30.16
N THR A 203 18.22 24.17 -30.24
CA THR A 203 19.01 24.77 -31.32
C THR A 203 18.70 24.11 -32.67
N ALA A 204 18.53 22.78 -32.70
CA ALA A 204 18.12 22.07 -33.90
C ALA A 204 16.75 22.55 -34.39
N ALA A 205 15.77 22.67 -33.50
CA ALA A 205 14.43 23.19 -33.81
C ALA A 205 14.46 24.62 -34.35
N ASN A 206 15.33 25.49 -33.82
CA ASN A 206 15.47 26.86 -34.31
C ASN A 206 16.07 26.95 -35.72
N HIS A 207 16.92 25.99 -36.10
CA HIS A 207 17.50 25.93 -37.45
C HIS A 207 16.67 25.11 -38.44
N PHE A 208 15.78 24.23 -37.96
CA PHE A 208 14.98 23.34 -38.80
C PHE A 208 13.70 24.03 -39.28
N GLY A 209 13.50 24.10 -40.60
CA GLY A 209 12.39 24.85 -41.21
C GLY A 209 11.01 24.16 -41.18
N ARG A 210 10.83 23.07 -40.42
CA ARG A 210 9.59 22.28 -40.36
C ARG A 210 9.21 21.97 -38.90
N PHE A 211 7.95 21.59 -38.68
CA PHE A 211 7.49 21.15 -37.36
C PHE A 211 8.16 19.84 -36.92
N PHE A 212 8.47 19.75 -35.63
CA PHE A 212 8.84 18.49 -34.98
C PHE A 212 7.60 17.59 -34.83
N THR A 213 6.51 18.14 -34.32
CA THR A 213 5.23 17.45 -34.14
C THR A 213 4.54 17.19 -35.48
N GLY A 214 4.15 15.94 -35.70
CA GLY A 214 3.26 15.59 -36.80
C GLY A 214 1.82 15.99 -36.50
N GLN A 215 1.11 16.52 -37.48
CA GLN A 215 -0.29 16.94 -37.32
C GLN A 215 -1.10 16.69 -38.59
N ILE A 216 -2.39 16.41 -38.41
CA ILE A 216 -3.37 16.35 -39.49
C ILE A 216 -4.25 17.58 -39.36
N THR A 217 -4.25 18.42 -40.38
CA THR A 217 -5.06 19.64 -40.44
C THR A 217 -5.94 19.62 -41.69
N ALA A 218 -6.86 20.56 -41.81
CA ALA A 218 -7.63 20.75 -43.04
C ALA A 218 -6.74 20.99 -44.28
N ALA A 219 -5.54 21.55 -44.09
CA ALA A 219 -4.56 21.79 -45.15
C ALA A 219 -3.70 20.56 -45.50
N GLY A 220 -3.94 19.40 -44.87
CA GLY A 220 -3.24 18.15 -45.13
C GLY A 220 -2.47 17.62 -43.93
N LYS A 221 -1.79 16.48 -44.15
CA LYS A 221 -0.99 15.76 -43.16
C LYS A 221 0.47 16.23 -43.22
N VAL A 222 0.97 16.77 -42.11
CA VAL A 222 2.39 17.08 -41.92
C VAL A 222 3.03 15.94 -41.12
N PRO A 223 4.04 15.23 -41.65
CA PRO A 223 4.71 14.18 -40.93
C PRO A 223 5.62 14.76 -39.83
N PRO A 224 5.79 14.05 -38.69
CA PRO A 224 6.72 14.45 -37.64
C PRO A 224 8.17 14.44 -38.15
N ALA A 225 9.02 15.24 -37.53
CA ALA A 225 10.46 15.18 -37.76
C ALA A 225 11.03 13.84 -37.28
N LYS A 226 12.07 13.37 -37.96
CA LYS A 226 12.85 12.20 -37.55
C LYS A 226 14.21 12.63 -37.01
N VAL A 227 14.50 12.26 -35.78
CA VAL A 227 15.75 12.64 -35.07
C VAL A 227 16.56 11.39 -34.77
N LEU A 228 17.81 11.36 -35.20
CA LEU A 228 18.79 10.36 -34.80
C LEU A 228 19.70 10.93 -33.71
N VAL A 229 19.84 10.20 -32.61
CA VAL A 229 20.78 10.53 -31.53
C VAL A 229 21.86 9.45 -31.46
N ILE A 230 23.12 9.84 -31.63
CA ILE A 230 24.28 8.95 -31.60
C ILE A 230 25.03 9.16 -30.28
N GLY A 231 25.06 8.11 -29.47
CA GLY A 231 25.47 8.10 -28.06
C GLY A 231 24.28 8.32 -27.12
N GLY A 232 24.10 7.41 -26.17
CA GLY A 232 23.08 7.44 -25.12
C GLY A 232 23.71 7.64 -23.73
N GLY A 233 24.69 8.55 -23.64
CA GLY A 233 25.09 9.15 -22.37
C GLY A 233 24.04 10.16 -21.87
N VAL A 234 24.36 10.89 -20.81
CA VAL A 234 23.43 11.88 -20.20
C VAL A 234 22.93 12.92 -21.21
N ALA A 235 23.82 13.43 -22.07
CA ALA A 235 23.44 14.37 -23.14
C ALA A 235 22.52 13.73 -24.19
N GLY A 236 22.83 12.50 -24.60
CA GLY A 236 22.03 11.74 -25.56
C GLY A 236 20.62 11.45 -25.04
N LEU A 237 20.49 10.94 -23.82
CA LEU A 237 19.19 10.67 -23.20
C LEU A 237 18.36 11.94 -23.01
N SER A 238 19.00 13.06 -22.62
CA SER A 238 18.36 14.37 -22.54
C SER A 238 17.85 14.84 -23.91
N ALA A 239 18.65 14.68 -24.97
CA ALA A 239 18.25 15.00 -26.33
C ALA A 239 17.09 14.11 -26.80
N ILE A 240 17.12 12.82 -26.49
CA ILE A 240 16.05 11.87 -26.82
C ILE A 240 14.73 12.28 -26.16
N ALA A 241 14.75 12.48 -24.84
CA ALA A 241 13.57 12.89 -24.09
C ALA A 241 13.00 14.22 -24.61
N THR A 242 13.87 15.19 -24.86
CA THR A 242 13.46 16.53 -25.35
C THR A 242 12.85 16.44 -26.75
N ALA A 243 13.48 15.73 -27.69
CA ALA A 243 12.98 15.56 -29.05
C ALA A 243 11.65 14.77 -29.08
N LYS A 244 11.52 13.75 -28.23
CA LYS A 244 10.29 12.96 -28.08
C LYS A 244 9.14 13.83 -27.56
N ASN A 245 9.40 14.65 -26.54
CA ASN A 245 8.40 15.57 -25.97
C ASN A 245 7.98 16.67 -26.97
N LEU A 246 8.85 17.02 -27.93
CA LEU A 246 8.49 17.89 -29.06
C LEU A 246 7.72 17.16 -30.18
N GLY A 247 7.35 15.89 -30.01
CA GLY A 247 6.53 15.14 -30.95
C GLY A 247 7.28 14.53 -32.15
N ALA A 248 8.62 14.49 -32.10
CA ALA A 248 9.43 13.83 -33.13
C ALA A 248 9.46 12.30 -32.97
N ILE A 249 9.76 11.61 -34.08
CA ILE A 249 10.16 10.21 -34.05
C ILE A 249 11.66 10.17 -33.76
N VAL A 250 12.04 9.58 -32.63
CA VAL A 250 13.44 9.54 -32.19
C VAL A 250 14.00 8.14 -32.33
N ARG A 251 15.19 8.05 -32.91
CA ARG A 251 16.03 6.85 -33.02
C ARG A 251 17.31 7.09 -32.24
N GLY A 252 17.68 6.18 -31.36
CA GLY A 252 18.90 6.25 -30.55
C GLY A 252 19.86 5.12 -30.93
N PHE A 253 21.16 5.39 -30.87
CA PHE A 253 22.21 4.39 -31.02
C PHE A 253 23.28 4.58 -29.93
N ASP A 254 23.69 3.51 -29.26
CA ASP A 254 24.85 3.49 -28.36
C ASP A 254 25.53 2.11 -28.48
N THR A 255 26.84 2.05 -28.31
CA THR A 255 27.59 0.78 -28.36
C THR A 255 27.43 -0.07 -27.11
N ARG A 256 26.88 0.51 -26.02
CA ARG A 256 26.63 -0.17 -24.75
C ARG A 256 25.19 -0.69 -24.71
N GLU A 257 25.06 -1.99 -24.48
CA GLU A 257 23.76 -2.65 -24.40
C GLU A 257 22.91 -2.17 -23.22
N ALA A 258 23.53 -1.84 -22.09
CA ALA A 258 22.84 -1.32 -20.89
C ALA A 258 22.01 -0.05 -21.12
N VAL A 259 22.27 0.67 -22.22
CA VAL A 259 21.58 1.92 -22.59
C VAL A 259 20.29 1.65 -23.36
N ARG A 260 20.10 0.44 -23.91
CA ARG A 260 18.92 0.08 -24.70
C ARG A 260 17.63 0.30 -23.92
N GLU A 261 17.55 -0.24 -22.70
CA GLU A 261 16.36 -0.10 -21.85
C GLU A 261 16.07 1.37 -21.53
N GLN A 262 17.12 2.17 -21.31
CA GLN A 262 16.99 3.61 -21.05
C GLN A 262 16.40 4.34 -22.26
N VAL A 263 16.91 4.08 -23.48
CA VAL A 263 16.41 4.68 -24.72
C VAL A 263 14.96 4.29 -24.99
N GLN A 264 14.63 3.01 -24.81
CA GLN A 264 13.27 2.49 -25.02
C GLN A 264 12.27 3.02 -23.98
N SER A 265 12.69 3.17 -22.72
CA SER A 265 11.84 3.75 -21.65
C SER A 265 11.45 5.21 -21.93
N LEU A 266 12.28 5.93 -22.68
CA LEU A 266 12.01 7.29 -23.16
C LEU A 266 11.18 7.29 -24.46
N GLY A 267 10.76 6.13 -24.96
CA GLY A 267 9.90 5.98 -26.14
C GLY A 267 10.62 6.17 -27.47
N ALA A 268 11.94 6.01 -27.51
CA ALA A 268 12.74 6.04 -28.74
C ALA A 268 13.06 4.62 -29.25
N GLU A 269 13.26 4.51 -30.56
CA GLU A 269 13.70 3.27 -31.21
C GLU A 269 15.21 3.10 -31.00
N PHE A 270 15.63 2.00 -30.38
CA PHE A 270 17.06 1.67 -30.25
C PHE A 270 17.53 0.95 -31.52
N LEU A 271 18.55 1.49 -32.18
CA LEU A 271 19.12 0.90 -33.39
C LEU A 271 20.21 -0.10 -33.04
N GLU A 272 20.27 -1.20 -33.79
CA GLU A 272 21.24 -2.28 -33.59
C GLU A 272 22.11 -2.49 -34.83
N VAL A 273 23.34 -2.96 -34.60
CA VAL A 273 24.26 -3.44 -35.64
C VAL A 273 24.24 -4.97 -35.63
N ASN A 274 24.38 -5.60 -36.81
CA ASN A 274 24.33 -7.06 -36.97
C ASN A 274 25.55 -7.81 -36.38
N ILE A 275 26.45 -7.12 -35.67
CA ILE A 275 27.65 -7.68 -35.06
C ILE A 275 27.52 -7.53 -33.54
N GLN A 276 27.42 -8.66 -32.82
CA GLN A 276 27.37 -8.64 -31.36
C GLN A 276 28.77 -8.55 -30.76
N GLU A 277 29.17 -7.33 -30.40
CA GLU A 277 30.38 -7.01 -29.65
C GLU A 277 29.99 -6.09 -28.48
N SER A 278 30.41 -6.40 -27.25
CA SER A 278 30.15 -5.52 -26.11
C SER A 278 31.04 -4.28 -26.19
N GLY A 279 30.42 -3.10 -26.23
CA GLY A 279 31.10 -1.80 -26.14
C GLY A 279 31.36 -1.30 -24.72
N GLU A 280 31.10 -2.12 -23.69
CA GLU A 280 31.30 -1.71 -22.29
C GLU A 280 32.79 -1.54 -21.95
N GLY A 281 33.11 -0.39 -21.34
CA GLY A 281 34.41 -0.05 -20.77
C GLY A 281 34.33 0.24 -19.26
N GLY A 282 35.46 0.58 -18.66
CA GLY A 282 35.53 0.90 -17.22
C GLY A 282 34.78 2.19 -16.85
N GLY A 283 34.12 2.20 -15.69
CA GLY A 283 33.45 3.39 -15.15
C GLY A 283 32.20 3.85 -15.92
N GLY A 284 31.57 2.94 -16.68
CA GLY A 284 30.37 3.24 -17.47
C GLY A 284 30.63 3.90 -18.83
N TYR A 285 31.90 4.08 -19.21
CA TYR A 285 32.27 4.59 -20.53
C TYR A 285 32.30 3.50 -21.59
N ALA A 286 32.20 3.90 -22.86
CA ALA A 286 32.42 2.99 -23.99
C ALA A 286 33.92 2.75 -24.21
N LYS A 287 34.29 1.55 -24.67
CA LYS A 287 35.63 1.28 -25.21
C LYS A 287 35.65 1.44 -26.73
N GLU A 288 36.85 1.46 -27.30
CA GLU A 288 37.04 1.47 -28.75
C GLU A 288 36.64 0.11 -29.35
N MET A 289 35.81 0.14 -30.39
CA MET A 289 35.22 -1.05 -31.02
C MET A 289 36.13 -1.63 -32.12
N SER A 290 35.89 -2.89 -32.51
CA SER A 290 36.62 -3.50 -33.63
C SER A 290 36.40 -2.75 -34.96
N PRO A 291 37.35 -2.80 -35.91
CA PRO A 291 37.19 -2.21 -37.24
C PRO A 291 35.95 -2.73 -37.99
N GLU A 292 35.60 -4.01 -37.79
CA GLU A 292 34.42 -4.64 -38.37
C GLU A 292 33.13 -4.03 -37.81
N PHE A 293 33.06 -3.80 -36.49
CA PHE A 293 31.94 -3.14 -35.85
C PHE A 293 31.79 -1.69 -36.33
N ILE A 294 32.89 -0.93 -36.38
CA ILE A 294 32.89 0.46 -36.88
C ILE A 294 32.39 0.50 -38.33
N LYS A 295 32.81 -0.44 -39.18
CA LYS A 295 32.31 -0.49 -40.56
C LYS A 295 30.78 -0.70 -40.61
N ALA A 296 30.25 -1.63 -39.82
CA ALA A 296 28.82 -1.89 -39.77
C ALA A 296 28.02 -0.71 -39.16
N GLU A 297 28.60 -0.05 -38.15
CA GLU A 297 28.07 1.17 -37.54
C GLU A 297 27.98 2.31 -38.56
N MET A 298 29.03 2.52 -39.36
CA MET A 298 29.06 3.53 -40.42
C MET A 298 28.05 3.23 -41.54
N GLU A 299 27.87 1.94 -41.91
CA GLU A 299 26.83 1.52 -42.86
C GLU A 299 25.41 1.82 -42.33
N LEU A 300 25.17 1.58 -41.03
CA LEU A 300 23.93 1.94 -40.36
C LEU A 300 23.68 3.45 -40.39
N PHE A 301 24.68 4.27 -40.04
CA PHE A 301 24.55 5.73 -40.06
C PHE A 301 24.33 6.28 -41.47
N ALA A 302 25.03 5.77 -42.49
CA ALA A 302 24.79 6.14 -43.88
C ALA A 302 23.35 5.84 -44.33
N LYS A 303 22.78 4.72 -43.87
CA LYS A 303 21.39 4.36 -44.15
C LYS A 303 20.41 5.28 -43.43
N GLN A 304 20.67 5.60 -42.16
CA GLN A 304 19.79 6.49 -41.38
C GLN A 304 19.85 7.94 -41.86
N ALA A 305 21.03 8.46 -42.22
CA ALA A 305 21.24 9.83 -42.68
C ALA A 305 20.37 10.22 -43.88
N LYS A 306 20.06 9.27 -44.78
CA LYS A 306 19.15 9.48 -45.92
C LYS A 306 17.69 9.70 -45.52
N ASP A 307 17.25 9.17 -44.37
CA ASP A 307 15.86 9.20 -43.93
C ASP A 307 15.59 10.25 -42.84
N VAL A 308 16.52 10.44 -41.90
CA VAL A 308 16.32 11.36 -40.77
C VAL A 308 16.46 12.82 -41.19
N ASP A 309 15.79 13.72 -40.47
CA ASP A 309 15.85 15.16 -40.72
C ASP A 309 16.89 15.85 -39.82
N ILE A 310 17.17 15.27 -38.64
CA ILE A 310 18.09 15.84 -37.65
C ILE A 310 19.00 14.74 -37.10
N ILE A 311 20.30 15.02 -36.97
CA ILE A 311 21.28 14.16 -36.31
C ILE A 311 21.91 14.91 -35.14
N ILE A 312 21.87 14.33 -33.94
CA ILE A 312 22.56 14.84 -32.75
C ILE A 312 23.64 13.83 -32.37
N THR A 313 24.89 14.25 -32.41
CA THR A 313 26.04 13.39 -32.09
C THR A 313 26.63 13.75 -30.74
N THR A 314 26.89 12.73 -29.92
CA THR A 314 27.34 12.87 -28.52
C THR A 314 28.48 11.89 -28.17
N ALA A 315 29.04 11.21 -29.17
CA ALA A 315 30.04 10.18 -28.96
C ALA A 315 31.38 10.80 -28.58
N LEU A 316 31.70 10.73 -27.30
CA LEU A 316 32.89 11.32 -26.70
C LEU A 316 33.59 10.31 -25.80
N ILE A 317 34.90 10.11 -26.02
CA ILE A 317 35.75 9.31 -25.15
C ILE A 317 36.72 10.26 -24.44
N PRO A 318 36.72 10.33 -23.10
CA PRO A 318 37.62 11.22 -22.37
C PRO A 318 39.09 11.02 -22.74
N GLY A 319 39.80 12.12 -23.01
CA GLY A 319 41.24 12.12 -23.33
C GLY A 319 41.60 11.66 -24.75
N LYS A 320 40.62 11.31 -25.60
CA LYS A 320 40.82 11.00 -27.02
C LYS A 320 40.05 11.97 -27.91
N PRO A 321 40.49 12.20 -29.16
CA PRO A 321 39.68 12.89 -30.16
C PRO A 321 38.33 12.19 -30.39
N ALA A 322 37.29 12.96 -30.68
CA ALA A 322 35.98 12.40 -31.01
C ALA A 322 36.06 11.55 -32.30
N PRO A 323 35.43 10.36 -32.33
CA PRO A 323 35.41 9.53 -33.53
C PRO A 323 34.60 10.18 -34.65
N LYS A 324 35.08 10.10 -35.89
CA LYS A 324 34.40 10.61 -37.08
C LYS A 324 33.33 9.62 -37.54
N LEU A 325 32.10 9.82 -37.08
CA LEU A 325 30.96 8.93 -37.30
C LEU A 325 30.05 9.39 -38.45
N ILE A 326 30.08 10.68 -38.78
CA ILE A 326 29.29 11.25 -39.88
C ILE A 326 30.25 11.82 -40.92
N THR A 327 30.40 11.12 -42.05
CA THR A 327 31.32 11.54 -43.13
C THR A 327 30.68 12.60 -44.01
N LYS A 328 31.51 13.30 -44.78
CA LYS A 328 31.06 14.27 -45.79
C LYS A 328 29.99 13.70 -46.73
N GLU A 329 30.17 12.48 -47.23
CA GLU A 329 29.22 11.83 -48.14
C GLU A 329 27.88 11.54 -47.46
N MET A 330 27.89 11.19 -46.17
CA MET A 330 26.66 10.99 -45.40
C MET A 330 25.88 12.30 -45.25
N VAL A 331 26.57 13.40 -44.95
CA VAL A 331 25.96 14.74 -44.86
C VAL A 331 25.36 15.17 -46.20
N GLU A 332 26.10 14.99 -47.30
CA GLU A 332 25.63 15.32 -48.65
C GLU A 332 24.42 14.47 -49.10
N SER A 333 24.23 13.29 -48.50
CA SER A 333 23.08 12.43 -48.76
C SER A 333 21.81 12.79 -47.98
N MET A 334 21.91 13.69 -47.00
CA MET A 334 20.76 14.14 -46.21
C MET A 334 19.83 15.04 -47.02
N LYS A 335 18.58 15.16 -46.56
CA LYS A 335 17.60 16.05 -47.17
C LYS A 335 18.02 17.52 -47.02
N GLN A 336 17.73 18.34 -48.02
CA GLN A 336 17.90 19.79 -47.90
C GLN A 336 17.05 20.35 -46.75
N GLY A 337 17.66 21.21 -45.94
CA GLY A 337 17.07 21.76 -44.71
C GLY A 337 17.31 20.93 -43.45
N SER A 338 18.00 19.79 -43.54
CA SER A 338 18.36 18.96 -42.38
C SER A 338 19.33 19.70 -41.44
N VAL A 339 19.39 19.26 -40.18
CA VAL A 339 20.27 19.85 -39.17
C VAL A 339 21.14 18.78 -38.50
N ILE A 340 22.44 19.06 -38.36
CA ILE A 340 23.37 18.27 -37.56
C ILE A 340 23.82 19.12 -36.38
N VAL A 341 23.68 18.60 -35.16
CA VAL A 341 24.22 19.21 -33.96
C VAL A 341 25.29 18.30 -33.37
N ASP A 342 26.52 18.80 -33.33
CA ASP A 342 27.69 18.04 -32.89
C ASP A 342 28.11 18.47 -31.49
N LEU A 343 27.74 17.67 -30.48
CA LEU A 343 28.08 17.95 -29.09
C LEU A 343 29.53 17.61 -28.75
N ALA A 344 30.24 16.92 -29.65
CA ALA A 344 31.65 16.56 -29.48
C ALA A 344 32.60 17.56 -30.14
N ALA A 345 32.10 18.70 -30.64
CA ALA A 345 32.87 19.71 -31.37
C ALA A 345 34.14 20.20 -30.62
N GLU A 346 34.10 20.27 -29.28
CA GLU A 346 35.25 20.68 -28.45
C GLU A 346 36.48 19.76 -28.61
N THR A 347 36.28 18.50 -28.98
CA THR A 347 37.35 17.48 -29.08
C THR A 347 37.55 17.00 -30.52
N GLY A 348 37.17 17.83 -31.49
CA GLY A 348 37.30 17.57 -32.91
C GLY A 348 35.99 17.30 -33.64
N GLY A 349 34.91 16.94 -32.93
CA GLY A 349 33.57 16.70 -33.49
C GLY A 349 33.37 15.32 -34.11
N ASN A 350 32.16 14.77 -34.02
CA ASN A 350 31.79 13.51 -34.65
C ASN A 350 31.50 13.64 -36.16
N CYS A 351 31.20 14.84 -36.65
CA CYS A 351 31.03 15.10 -38.07
C CYS A 351 32.34 15.63 -38.69
N GLU A 352 32.69 15.15 -39.88
CA GLU A 352 33.90 15.58 -40.61
C GLU A 352 33.86 17.06 -41.00
N LEU A 353 32.66 17.59 -41.22
CA LEU A 353 32.43 18.97 -41.64
C LEU A 353 32.22 19.92 -40.44
N THR A 354 32.34 19.45 -39.20
CA THR A 354 32.19 20.31 -38.01
C THR A 354 33.31 21.35 -37.95
N LYS A 355 32.92 22.62 -37.82
CA LYS A 355 33.82 23.73 -37.47
C LYS A 355 33.53 24.14 -36.01
N PRO A 356 34.42 23.82 -35.05
CA PRO A 356 34.18 24.13 -33.65
C PRO A 356 33.90 25.62 -33.41
N GLY A 357 32.83 25.92 -32.67
CA GLY A 357 32.38 27.28 -32.37
C GLY A 357 31.45 27.91 -33.41
N GLU A 358 31.34 27.33 -34.61
CA GLU A 358 30.56 27.89 -35.71
C GLU A 358 29.25 27.13 -35.96
N SER A 359 28.30 27.82 -36.60
CA SER A 359 27.08 27.25 -37.17
C SER A 359 26.95 27.75 -38.60
N TYR A 360 26.99 26.85 -39.58
CA TYR A 360 27.00 27.23 -40.99
C TYR A 360 26.25 26.22 -41.85
N ASN A 361 25.80 26.67 -43.03
CA ASN A 361 25.13 25.82 -43.99
C ASN A 361 26.14 25.20 -44.95
N CYS A 362 26.12 23.88 -45.09
CA CYS A 362 26.91 23.13 -46.05
C CYS A 362 25.97 22.33 -46.97
N ASN A 363 25.91 22.70 -48.26
CA ASN A 363 25.09 22.03 -49.27
C ASN A 363 23.61 21.83 -48.86
N GLY A 364 23.03 22.81 -48.15
CA GLY A 364 21.64 22.75 -47.71
C GLY A 364 21.43 22.09 -46.35
N VAL A 365 22.45 21.53 -45.71
CA VAL A 365 22.40 20.98 -44.34
C VAL A 365 23.02 21.99 -43.38
N GLN A 366 22.32 22.32 -42.29
CA GLN A 366 22.86 23.17 -41.24
C GLN A 366 23.74 22.35 -40.30
N ILE A 367 25.01 22.71 -40.17
CA ILE A 367 25.95 22.07 -39.25
C ILE A 367 26.21 23.01 -38.07
N VAL A 368 25.88 22.56 -36.87
CA VAL A 368 26.01 23.30 -35.62
C VAL A 368 27.11 22.67 -34.77
N GLY A 369 28.25 23.35 -34.66
CA GLY A 369 29.42 22.91 -33.91
C GLY A 369 29.72 23.77 -32.68
N TYR A 370 28.71 24.35 -32.03
CA TYR A 370 28.93 25.19 -30.85
C TYR A 370 29.57 24.41 -29.70
N THR A 371 30.62 24.99 -29.12
CA THR A 371 31.36 24.44 -27.99
C THR A 371 30.81 24.92 -26.63
N ASP A 372 29.95 25.94 -26.63
CA ASP A 372 29.50 26.65 -25.44
C ASP A 372 28.01 26.44 -25.13
N LEU A 373 27.41 25.30 -25.51
CA LEU A 373 25.96 25.08 -25.40
C LEU A 373 25.38 25.31 -23.99
N PRO A 374 26.02 24.86 -22.88
CA PRO A 374 25.57 25.22 -21.53
C PRO A 374 25.59 26.73 -21.24
N SER A 375 26.53 27.49 -21.83
CA SER A 375 26.60 28.96 -21.73
C SER A 375 25.44 29.65 -22.47
N ARG A 376 24.80 28.96 -23.43
CA ARG A 376 23.61 29.43 -24.15
C ARG A 376 22.30 29.13 -23.42
N LEU A 377 22.37 28.50 -22.25
CA LEU A 377 21.29 28.38 -21.27
C LEU A 377 21.80 28.75 -19.87
N PRO A 378 22.36 29.97 -19.69
CA PRO A 378 23.30 30.25 -18.62
C PRO A 378 22.65 30.27 -17.23
N THR A 379 21.40 30.69 -17.11
CA THR A 379 20.67 30.71 -15.82
C THR A 379 20.49 29.29 -15.25
N GLN A 380 20.03 28.35 -16.08
CA GLN A 380 19.83 26.96 -15.65
C GLN A 380 21.18 26.28 -15.36
N SER A 381 22.18 26.51 -16.22
CA SER A 381 23.53 25.98 -16.02
C SER A 381 24.17 26.47 -14.74
N SER A 382 24.07 27.77 -14.46
CA SER A 382 24.59 28.38 -13.23
C SER A 382 23.87 27.82 -12.00
N THR A 383 22.55 27.64 -12.06
CA THR A 383 21.77 27.09 -10.94
C THR A 383 22.16 25.64 -10.62
N LEU A 384 22.24 24.78 -11.63
CA LEU A 384 22.62 23.37 -11.42
C LEU A 384 24.09 23.25 -11.00
N TYR A 385 25.00 23.99 -11.64
CA TYR A 385 26.41 24.00 -11.26
C TYR A 385 26.59 24.50 -9.82
N ALA A 386 25.90 25.60 -9.44
CA ALA A 386 25.90 26.13 -8.08
C ALA A 386 25.40 25.12 -7.04
N ASN A 387 24.37 24.34 -7.37
CA ASN A 387 23.90 23.26 -6.50
C ASN A 387 24.97 22.17 -6.33
N ASN A 388 25.63 21.76 -7.41
CA ASN A 388 26.67 20.73 -7.36
C ASN A 388 27.87 21.17 -6.51
N ILE A 389 28.43 22.34 -6.82
CA ILE A 389 29.61 22.88 -6.13
C ILE A 389 29.32 23.20 -4.67
N SER A 390 28.12 23.72 -4.34
CA SER A 390 27.74 24.02 -2.95
C SER A 390 27.53 22.74 -2.14
N LYS A 391 26.93 21.70 -2.72
CA LYS A 391 26.77 20.40 -2.07
C LYS A 391 28.12 19.72 -1.85
N LEU A 392 29.04 19.79 -2.82
CA LEU A 392 30.40 19.27 -2.66
C LEU A 392 31.15 20.02 -1.56
N LEU A 393 31.08 21.35 -1.57
CA LEU A 393 31.66 22.21 -0.53
C LEU A 393 31.16 21.85 0.87
N LEU A 394 29.84 21.70 1.03
CA LEU A 394 29.22 21.33 2.31
C LEU A 394 29.48 19.88 2.73
N SER A 395 29.90 19.01 1.80
CA SER A 395 30.23 17.62 2.08
C SER A 395 31.67 17.41 2.55
N ALA A 396 32.54 18.42 2.41
CA ALA A 396 33.97 18.29 2.68
C ALA A 396 34.30 18.00 4.15
N GLY A 397 33.57 18.63 5.08
CA GLY A 397 33.81 18.57 6.53
C GLY A 397 32.58 18.17 7.36
N GLU A 398 32.69 18.34 8.68
CA GLU A 398 31.62 18.05 9.63
C GLU A 398 30.58 19.17 9.68
N LYS A 399 29.41 18.92 10.31
CA LYS A 399 28.33 19.92 10.39
C LYS A 399 28.84 21.23 11.04
N GLY A 400 28.93 22.29 10.24
CA GLY A 400 29.30 23.64 10.68
C GLY A 400 30.79 23.97 10.61
N HIS A 401 31.64 23.01 10.22
CA HIS A 401 33.10 23.19 10.11
C HIS A 401 33.60 22.70 8.75
N TYR A 402 34.48 23.49 8.13
CA TYR A 402 35.11 23.15 6.88
C TYR A 402 36.47 22.50 7.13
N HIS A 403 36.63 21.29 6.63
CA HIS A 403 37.87 20.53 6.60
C HIS A 403 37.84 19.68 5.32
N LEU A 404 38.98 19.32 4.75
CA LEU A 404 39.02 18.38 3.63
C LEU A 404 39.25 16.98 4.18
N ASN A 405 38.16 16.22 4.38
CA ASN A 405 38.26 14.84 4.84
C ASN A 405 38.90 13.93 3.78
N MET A 406 40.16 13.56 3.98
CA MET A 406 40.92 12.72 3.06
C MET A 406 40.47 11.26 3.04
N GLU A 407 39.69 10.81 4.02
CA GLU A 407 39.07 9.48 4.03
C GLU A 407 37.82 9.43 3.14
N ASP A 408 37.25 10.59 2.79
CA ASP A 408 36.11 10.66 1.88
C ASP A 408 36.60 10.50 0.43
N GLU A 409 36.18 9.40 -0.21
CA GLU A 409 36.54 9.07 -1.59
C GLU A 409 36.13 10.13 -2.61
N VAL A 410 35.04 10.88 -2.38
CA VAL A 410 34.57 11.96 -3.26
C VAL A 410 35.50 13.16 -3.15
N ILE A 411 35.84 13.54 -1.92
CA ILE A 411 36.74 14.65 -1.65
C ILE A 411 38.14 14.31 -2.18
N ARG A 412 38.69 13.15 -1.81
CA ARG A 412 39.99 12.70 -2.30
C ARG A 412 40.05 12.57 -3.81
N GLY A 413 38.98 12.07 -4.44
CA GLY A 413 38.88 11.96 -5.90
C GLY A 413 38.88 13.31 -6.61
N SER A 414 38.32 14.34 -5.98
CA SER A 414 38.19 15.68 -6.54
C SER A 414 39.46 16.56 -6.33
N ILE A 415 40.30 16.26 -5.34
CA ILE A 415 41.53 17.02 -5.05
C ILE A 415 42.59 16.81 -6.14
N VAL A 416 43.06 17.90 -6.75
CA VAL A 416 44.23 17.93 -7.64
C VAL A 416 45.49 18.41 -6.92
N HIS A 417 45.38 19.47 -6.11
CA HIS A 417 46.47 19.99 -5.29
C HIS A 417 46.03 20.15 -3.84
N GLN A 418 46.95 19.93 -2.91
CA GLN A 418 46.78 20.28 -1.50
C GLN A 418 48.01 21.06 -1.03
N ASP A 419 47.83 22.33 -0.68
CA ASP A 419 48.89 23.27 -0.29
C ASP A 419 50.05 23.32 -1.32
N GLY A 420 49.71 23.24 -2.60
CA GLY A 420 50.67 23.17 -3.71
C GLY A 420 51.21 21.78 -4.02
N ALA A 421 51.04 20.76 -3.17
CA ALA A 421 51.46 19.40 -3.47
C ALA A 421 50.50 18.74 -4.48
N LEU A 422 51.03 18.17 -5.56
CA LEU A 422 50.23 17.47 -6.57
C LEU A 422 49.72 16.13 -6.02
N MET A 423 48.40 15.99 -5.96
CA MET A 423 47.68 14.82 -5.43
C MET A 423 46.96 14.01 -6.53
N TRP A 424 46.98 14.48 -7.77
CA TRP A 424 46.42 13.79 -8.92
C TRP A 424 47.46 12.91 -9.63
N PRO A 425 47.12 11.71 -10.14
CA PRO A 425 45.78 11.09 -10.09
C PRO A 425 45.44 10.50 -8.71
N PRO A 426 44.15 10.41 -8.35
CA PRO A 426 43.73 9.75 -7.12
C PRO A 426 44.12 8.27 -7.12
N PRO A 427 44.25 7.63 -5.93
CA PRO A 427 44.47 6.19 -5.84
C PRO A 427 43.36 5.44 -6.58
N ALA A 428 43.71 4.32 -7.21
CA ALA A 428 42.69 3.46 -7.82
C ALA A 428 41.65 3.09 -6.75
N PRO A 429 40.34 3.27 -7.00
CA PRO A 429 39.31 2.88 -6.06
C PRO A 429 39.47 1.40 -5.67
N SER A 430 39.22 1.05 -4.42
CA SER A 430 39.01 -0.36 -4.06
C SER A 430 37.93 -0.90 -4.99
N ALA A 431 38.24 -1.96 -5.75
CA ALA A 431 37.37 -2.48 -6.78
C ALA A 431 35.93 -2.55 -6.25
N PRO A 432 34.97 -1.84 -6.86
CA PRO A 432 33.60 -1.92 -6.42
C PRO A 432 33.20 -3.41 -6.47
N PRO A 433 32.44 -3.92 -5.49
CA PRO A 433 31.76 -5.18 -5.67
C PRO A 433 31.08 -5.09 -7.04
N PRO A 434 31.26 -6.08 -7.94
CA PRO A 434 30.61 -6.04 -9.24
C PRO A 434 29.16 -5.68 -8.98
N ALA A 435 28.68 -4.60 -9.62
CA ALA A 435 27.32 -4.13 -9.45
C ALA A 435 26.44 -5.36 -9.62
N ALA A 436 25.86 -5.81 -8.50
CA ALA A 436 24.99 -6.97 -8.55
C ALA A 436 23.93 -6.56 -9.57
N ALA A 437 23.81 -7.32 -10.66
CA ALA A 437 22.70 -7.16 -11.58
C ALA A 437 21.46 -6.97 -10.69
N PRO A 438 20.66 -5.89 -10.88
CA PRO A 438 19.52 -5.64 -10.03
C PRO A 438 18.82 -6.98 -9.88
N PRO A 439 18.68 -7.51 -8.65
CA PRO A 439 18.22 -8.87 -8.48
C PRO A 439 16.96 -8.94 -9.30
N LYS A 440 16.97 -9.73 -10.39
CA LYS A 440 15.75 -10.01 -11.16
C LYS A 440 14.73 -10.26 -10.09
N ALA A 441 13.71 -9.40 -10.00
CA ALA A 441 12.68 -9.50 -8.98
C ALA A 441 12.38 -10.98 -8.92
N LYS A 442 12.79 -11.65 -7.83
CA LYS A 442 12.70 -13.11 -7.77
C LYS A 442 11.22 -13.33 -7.94
N GLU A 443 10.84 -13.83 -9.12
CA GLU A 443 9.44 -14.00 -9.47
C GLU A 443 8.82 -14.68 -8.26
N ILE A 444 7.82 -14.02 -7.67
CA ILE A 444 7.02 -14.57 -6.59
C ILE A 444 6.74 -15.99 -7.04
N ILE A 445 7.28 -16.99 -6.32
CA ILE A 445 7.30 -18.38 -6.78
C ILE A 445 5.83 -18.77 -6.95
N SER A 446 5.34 -18.66 -8.18
CA SER A 446 3.98 -19.02 -8.50
C SER A 446 3.92 -20.53 -8.40
N ALA A 447 2.86 -21.05 -7.79
CA ALA A 447 2.67 -22.49 -7.73
C ALA A 447 2.81 -23.05 -9.17
N PRO A 448 3.54 -24.17 -9.37
CA PRO A 448 3.75 -24.71 -10.70
C PRO A 448 2.42 -24.83 -11.43
N GLU A 449 2.31 -24.21 -12.62
CA GLU A 449 1.07 -24.21 -13.38
C GLU A 449 0.65 -25.65 -13.66
N LYS A 450 -0.60 -25.97 -13.28
CA LYS A 450 -1.18 -27.28 -13.59
C LYS A 450 -1.21 -27.44 -15.10
N SER A 451 -0.70 -28.57 -15.61
CA SER A 451 -0.83 -28.88 -17.04
C SER A 451 -2.30 -28.84 -17.47
N PRO A 452 -2.61 -28.53 -18.75
CA PRO A 452 -3.99 -28.52 -19.23
C PRO A 452 -4.76 -29.81 -18.92
N TRP A 453 -4.08 -30.97 -18.98
CA TRP A 453 -4.64 -32.26 -18.57
C TRP A 453 -4.98 -32.32 -17.07
N GLN A 454 -4.07 -31.90 -16.19
CA GLN A 454 -4.33 -31.88 -14.74
C GLN A 454 -5.48 -30.94 -14.37
N SER A 455 -5.59 -29.79 -15.03
CA SER A 455 -6.71 -28.86 -14.87
C SER A 455 -8.02 -29.50 -15.31
N ALA A 456 -8.06 -30.11 -16.51
CA ALA A 456 -9.24 -30.80 -17.01
C ALA A 456 -9.66 -31.99 -16.12
N VAL A 457 -8.70 -32.79 -15.62
CA VAL A 457 -8.98 -33.90 -14.69
C VAL A 457 -9.50 -33.38 -13.36
N THR A 458 -8.92 -32.29 -12.82
CA THR A 458 -9.38 -31.69 -11.55
C THR A 458 -10.80 -31.16 -11.71
N GLU A 459 -11.09 -30.43 -12.78
CA GLU A 459 -12.41 -29.85 -13.07
C GLU A 459 -13.46 -30.95 -13.30
N THR A 460 -13.16 -31.92 -14.17
CA THR A 460 -14.04 -33.07 -14.43
C THR A 460 -14.27 -33.88 -13.16
N GLY A 461 -13.23 -34.05 -12.33
CA GLY A 461 -13.32 -34.70 -11.03
C GLY A 461 -14.25 -33.96 -10.06
N LEU A 462 -14.17 -32.63 -9.98
CA LEU A 462 -15.06 -31.80 -9.16
C LEU A 462 -16.51 -31.88 -9.64
N VAL A 463 -16.75 -31.79 -10.95
CA VAL A 463 -18.10 -31.94 -11.53
C VAL A 463 -18.66 -33.34 -11.26
N THR A 464 -17.85 -34.38 -11.46
CA THR A 464 -18.23 -35.78 -11.19
C THR A 464 -18.57 -35.99 -9.71
N ALA A 465 -17.76 -35.44 -8.79
CA ALA A 465 -18.03 -35.48 -7.36
C ALA A 465 -19.33 -34.74 -7.00
N GLY A 466 -19.58 -33.58 -7.61
CA GLY A 466 -20.82 -32.82 -7.43
C GLY A 466 -22.06 -33.60 -7.89
N LEU A 467 -22.04 -34.11 -9.14
CA LEU A 467 -23.13 -34.94 -9.68
C LEU A 467 -23.32 -36.24 -8.89
N GLY A 468 -22.24 -36.88 -8.47
CA GLY A 468 -22.27 -38.07 -7.61
C GLY A 468 -22.90 -37.77 -6.25
N SER A 469 -22.62 -36.61 -5.66
CA SER A 469 -23.22 -36.17 -4.40
C SER A 469 -24.73 -35.95 -4.53
N ILE A 470 -25.20 -35.38 -5.66
CA ILE A 470 -26.63 -35.22 -5.96
C ILE A 470 -27.32 -36.59 -6.07
N LEU A 471 -26.71 -37.55 -6.76
CA LEU A 471 -27.22 -38.92 -6.83
C LEU A 471 -27.30 -39.56 -5.44
N GLY A 472 -26.24 -39.41 -4.63
CA GLY A 472 -26.22 -39.89 -3.25
C GLY A 472 -27.32 -39.30 -2.39
N LEU A 473 -27.55 -37.98 -2.48
CA LEU A 473 -28.66 -37.29 -1.81
C LEU A 473 -30.03 -37.82 -2.24
N GLY A 474 -30.21 -38.16 -3.52
CA GLY A 474 -31.42 -38.79 -4.03
C GLY A 474 -31.64 -40.19 -3.45
N VAL A 475 -30.58 -40.98 -3.27
CA VAL A 475 -30.67 -42.34 -2.69
C VAL A 475 -31.05 -42.31 -1.21
N VAL A 476 -30.57 -41.32 -0.45
CA VAL A 476 -30.86 -41.19 1.00
C VAL A 476 -32.14 -40.40 1.29
N SER A 477 -32.83 -39.91 0.26
CA SER A 477 -34.04 -39.11 0.40
C SER A 477 -35.20 -39.92 0.99
N PRO A 478 -35.81 -39.48 2.11
CA PRO A 478 -36.89 -40.22 2.75
C PRO A 478 -38.25 -39.95 2.09
N ASN A 479 -38.43 -38.78 1.46
CA ASN A 479 -39.72 -38.34 0.92
C ASN A 479 -39.55 -37.17 -0.08
N MET A 480 -40.67 -36.79 -0.72
CA MET A 480 -40.67 -35.69 -1.70
C MET A 480 -40.41 -34.31 -1.08
N ALA A 481 -40.82 -34.09 0.18
CA ALA A 481 -40.58 -32.82 0.88
C ALA A 481 -39.09 -32.54 1.05
N PHE A 482 -38.29 -33.56 1.39
CA PHE A 482 -36.83 -33.44 1.45
C PHE A 482 -36.25 -33.05 0.09
N ASN A 483 -36.71 -33.67 -1.01
CA ASN A 483 -36.25 -33.33 -2.36
C ASN A 483 -36.60 -31.90 -2.76
N GLN A 484 -37.80 -31.44 -2.40
CA GLN A 484 -38.23 -30.06 -2.61
C GLN A 484 -37.36 -29.09 -1.81
N MET A 485 -37.13 -29.35 -0.52
CA MET A 485 -36.28 -28.54 0.34
C MET A 485 -34.82 -28.48 -0.18
N MET A 486 -34.27 -29.61 -0.62
CA MET A 486 -32.93 -29.66 -1.23
C MET A 486 -32.86 -28.86 -2.54
N THR A 487 -33.93 -28.87 -3.34
CA THR A 487 -34.03 -28.08 -4.56
C THR A 487 -34.07 -26.58 -4.22
N THR A 488 -34.92 -26.19 -3.27
CA THR A 488 -35.02 -24.82 -2.75
C THR A 488 -33.67 -24.34 -2.20
N PHE A 489 -33.02 -25.14 -1.34
CA PHE A 489 -31.68 -24.87 -0.81
C PHE A 489 -30.66 -24.64 -1.91
N SER A 490 -30.63 -25.50 -2.92
CA SER A 490 -29.66 -25.42 -4.03
C SER A 490 -29.85 -24.14 -4.85
N LEU A 491 -31.10 -23.82 -5.21
CA LEU A 491 -31.43 -22.61 -5.97
C LEU A 491 -31.17 -21.34 -5.15
N ALA A 492 -31.57 -21.33 -3.88
CA ALA A 492 -31.29 -20.24 -2.95
C ALA A 492 -29.79 -20.02 -2.79
N GLY A 493 -29.00 -21.09 -2.80
CA GLY A 493 -27.54 -21.03 -2.76
C GLY A 493 -26.94 -20.36 -4.00
N VAL A 494 -27.40 -20.73 -5.20
CA VAL A 494 -26.97 -20.08 -6.46
C VAL A 494 -27.34 -18.60 -6.47
N ILE A 495 -28.55 -18.26 -6.01
CA ILE A 495 -29.01 -16.87 -5.90
C ILE A 495 -28.14 -16.10 -4.89
N GLY A 496 -27.92 -16.66 -3.70
CA GLY A 496 -27.08 -16.06 -2.66
C GLY A 496 -25.67 -15.79 -3.14
N TYR A 497 -25.08 -16.76 -3.86
CA TYR A 497 -23.77 -16.58 -4.49
C TYR A 497 -23.75 -15.36 -5.42
N LYS A 498 -24.71 -15.25 -6.34
CA LYS A 498 -24.76 -14.15 -7.33
C LYS A 498 -25.04 -12.79 -6.69
N VAL A 499 -25.98 -12.74 -5.75
CA VAL A 499 -26.41 -11.47 -5.15
C VAL A 499 -25.33 -10.90 -4.25
N VAL A 500 -24.61 -11.73 -3.48
CA VAL A 500 -23.51 -11.27 -2.61
C VAL A 500 -22.34 -10.74 -3.42
N TRP A 501 -21.93 -11.43 -4.50
CA TRP A 501 -20.87 -10.92 -5.39
C TRP A 501 -21.24 -9.59 -6.08
N GLY A 502 -22.53 -9.28 -6.18
CA GLY A 502 -23.02 -8.01 -6.72
C GLY A 502 -23.01 -6.85 -5.71
N VAL A 503 -22.72 -7.08 -4.43
CA VAL A 503 -22.67 -6.04 -3.40
C VAL A 503 -21.44 -5.16 -3.59
N SER A 504 -21.61 -3.85 -3.48
CA SER A 504 -20.47 -2.92 -3.54
C SER A 504 -19.52 -3.15 -2.35
N PRO A 505 -18.18 -3.21 -2.55
CA PRO A 505 -17.21 -3.43 -1.47
C PRO A 505 -17.35 -2.46 -0.29
N ALA A 506 -17.67 -1.19 -0.59
CA ALA A 506 -17.92 -0.16 0.42
C ALA A 506 -19.11 -0.47 1.36
N LEU A 507 -20.01 -1.36 0.92
CA LEU A 507 -21.21 -1.78 1.64
C LEU A 507 -21.08 -3.15 2.32
N HIS A 508 -19.89 -3.74 2.39
CA HIS A 508 -19.68 -5.03 3.08
C HIS A 508 -20.01 -4.99 4.59
N SER A 509 -19.78 -3.86 5.27
CA SER A 509 -20.19 -3.70 6.68
C SER A 509 -21.73 -3.68 6.83
N PRO A 510 -22.47 -2.86 6.05
CA PRO A 510 -23.92 -2.98 5.93
C PRO A 510 -24.43 -4.38 5.55
N LEU A 511 -23.77 -5.08 4.65
CA LEU A 511 -24.12 -6.46 4.28
C LEU A 511 -24.10 -7.39 5.49
N MET A 512 -23.01 -7.37 6.27
CA MET A 512 -22.91 -8.17 7.50
C MET A 512 -24.01 -7.84 8.50
N SER A 513 -24.38 -6.57 8.64
CA SER A 513 -25.48 -6.16 9.52
C SER A 513 -26.85 -6.60 9.01
N VAL A 514 -27.09 -6.52 7.69
CA VAL A 514 -28.34 -7.03 7.07
C VAL A 514 -28.44 -8.54 7.26
N THR A 515 -27.36 -9.29 6.99
CA THR A 515 -27.37 -10.75 7.18
C THR A 515 -27.67 -11.12 8.64
N ASN A 516 -27.17 -10.34 9.59
CA ASN A 516 -27.47 -10.56 11.01
C ASN A 516 -28.93 -10.27 11.33
N ALA A 517 -29.48 -9.18 10.80
CA ALA A 517 -30.89 -8.86 10.97
C ALA A 517 -31.81 -9.96 10.42
N VAL A 518 -31.54 -10.43 9.19
CA VAL A 518 -32.38 -11.46 8.55
C VAL A 518 -32.17 -12.85 9.17
N SER A 519 -30.97 -13.19 9.65
CA SER A 519 -30.72 -14.43 10.39
C SER A 519 -31.52 -14.54 11.69
N GLY A 520 -32.03 -13.41 12.20
CA GLY A 520 -33.01 -13.37 13.28
C GLY A 520 -34.33 -14.10 12.96
N ILE A 521 -34.57 -14.55 11.72
CA ILE A 521 -35.71 -15.41 11.36
C ILE A 521 -35.69 -16.77 12.06
N THR A 522 -34.60 -17.15 12.74
CA THR A 522 -34.60 -18.20 13.80
C THR A 522 -35.76 -18.03 14.80
N ALA A 523 -36.30 -16.81 14.96
CA ALA A 523 -37.53 -16.56 15.71
C ALA A 523 -38.71 -17.39 15.22
N ALA A 524 -38.86 -17.59 13.91
CA ALA A 524 -39.92 -18.43 13.35
C ALA A 524 -39.78 -19.89 13.80
N GLY A 525 -38.56 -20.43 13.91
CA GLY A 525 -38.34 -21.77 14.44
C GLY A 525 -38.67 -21.88 15.93
N GLY A 526 -38.30 -20.88 16.72
CA GLY A 526 -38.75 -20.77 18.11
C GLY A 526 -40.27 -20.70 18.24
N LEU A 527 -40.95 -19.85 17.46
CA LEU A 527 -42.40 -19.70 17.47
C LEU A 527 -43.13 -21.00 17.13
N LEU A 528 -42.65 -21.77 16.15
CA LEU A 528 -43.24 -23.07 15.78
C LEU A 528 -43.23 -24.09 16.92
N LEU A 529 -42.30 -23.97 17.87
CA LEU A 529 -42.16 -24.89 19.01
C LEU A 529 -42.69 -24.31 20.33
N MET A 530 -43.17 -23.06 20.33
CA MET A 530 -43.83 -22.45 21.49
C MET A 530 -45.23 -23.01 21.68
N GLY A 531 -45.65 -23.17 22.93
CA GLY A 531 -46.98 -23.64 23.29
C GLY A 531 -47.21 -23.60 24.80
N GLY A 532 -48.34 -24.10 25.27
CA GLY A 532 -48.77 -24.02 26.67
C GLY A 532 -49.92 -23.03 26.85
N GLY A 533 -49.72 -22.02 27.70
CA GLY A 533 -50.68 -20.94 27.94
C GLY A 533 -49.98 -19.58 27.90
N MET A 534 -50.28 -18.67 28.84
CA MET A 534 -49.55 -17.40 28.96
C MET A 534 -48.07 -17.59 29.34
N VAL A 535 -47.74 -18.76 29.88
CA VAL A 535 -46.37 -19.20 30.20
C VAL A 535 -46.14 -20.61 29.65
N PRO A 536 -44.89 -20.98 29.34
CA PRO A 536 -44.54 -22.35 28.97
C PRO A 536 -44.90 -23.37 30.06
N HIS A 537 -45.34 -24.57 29.67
CA HIS A 537 -45.66 -25.67 30.60
C HIS A 537 -44.59 -26.76 30.65
N SER A 538 -43.73 -26.83 29.64
CA SER A 538 -42.69 -27.88 29.52
C SER A 538 -41.33 -27.28 29.16
N THR A 539 -40.26 -28.00 29.46
CA THR A 539 -38.88 -27.60 29.12
C THR A 539 -38.70 -27.21 27.65
N PRO A 540 -39.14 -27.99 26.63
CA PRO A 540 -38.97 -27.58 25.24
C PRO A 540 -39.68 -26.26 24.91
N GLN A 541 -40.83 -25.96 25.53
CA GLN A 541 -41.53 -24.68 25.33
C GLN A 541 -40.76 -23.51 25.96
N TYR A 542 -40.06 -23.72 27.08
CA TYR A 542 -39.15 -22.71 27.64
C TYR A 542 -37.94 -22.46 26.73
N LEU A 543 -37.35 -23.53 26.16
CA LEU A 543 -36.25 -23.41 25.21
C LEU A 543 -36.68 -22.67 23.94
N ALA A 544 -37.87 -22.99 23.41
CA ALA A 544 -38.48 -22.32 22.27
C ALA A 544 -38.75 -20.82 22.52
N ALA A 545 -39.29 -20.48 23.69
CA ALA A 545 -39.48 -19.08 24.09
C ALA A 545 -38.15 -18.33 24.23
N ALA A 546 -37.11 -18.98 24.78
CA ALA A 546 -35.77 -18.40 24.86
C ALA A 546 -35.16 -18.17 23.47
N ALA A 547 -35.33 -19.12 22.54
CA ALA A 547 -34.91 -18.96 21.15
C ALA A 547 -35.61 -17.75 20.50
N ALA A 548 -36.94 -17.65 20.58
CA ALA A 548 -37.70 -16.53 20.04
C ALA A 548 -37.27 -15.18 20.64
N LEU A 549 -36.95 -15.14 21.94
CA LEU A 549 -36.44 -13.94 22.62
C LEU A 549 -35.10 -13.47 22.04
N VAL A 550 -34.10 -14.35 21.99
CA VAL A 550 -32.75 -13.97 21.52
C VAL A 550 -32.74 -13.66 20.02
N SER A 551 -33.57 -14.36 19.23
CA SER A 551 -33.76 -14.05 17.81
C SER A 551 -34.39 -12.67 17.61
N SER A 552 -35.34 -12.26 18.47
CA SER A 552 -35.96 -10.93 18.40
C SER A 552 -35.00 -9.78 18.74
N ILE A 553 -34.00 -10.04 19.60
CA ILE A 553 -32.88 -9.12 19.84
C ILE A 553 -32.11 -8.87 18.53
N ASN A 554 -31.79 -9.95 17.79
CA ASN A 554 -31.07 -9.85 16.52
C ASN A 554 -31.86 -9.14 15.43
N ILE A 555 -33.15 -9.44 15.26
CA ILE A 555 -33.99 -8.79 14.24
C ILE A 555 -33.96 -7.27 14.43
N THR A 556 -34.37 -6.81 15.60
CA THR A 556 -34.53 -5.37 15.85
C THR A 556 -33.17 -4.67 15.90
N GLY A 557 -32.20 -5.28 16.58
CA GLY A 557 -30.85 -4.74 16.69
C GLY A 557 -30.17 -4.60 15.32
N GLY A 558 -30.21 -5.65 14.50
CA GLY A 558 -29.59 -5.68 13.18
C GLY A 558 -30.19 -4.67 12.21
N PHE A 559 -31.52 -4.54 12.14
CA PHE A 559 -32.15 -3.57 11.23
C PHE A 559 -31.88 -2.11 11.63
N ILE A 560 -31.82 -1.80 12.93
CA ILE A 560 -31.49 -0.46 13.41
C ILE A 560 -30.02 -0.11 13.10
N ILE A 561 -29.09 -1.03 13.34
CA ILE A 561 -27.66 -0.81 13.03
C ILE A 561 -27.48 -0.63 11.52
N THR A 562 -28.13 -1.48 10.71
CA THR A 562 -28.10 -1.37 9.25
C THR A 562 -28.57 0.02 8.83
N LYS A 563 -29.73 0.46 9.32
CA LYS A 563 -30.26 1.78 9.00
C LYS A 563 -29.26 2.88 9.37
N ARG A 564 -28.70 2.85 10.57
CA ARG A 564 -27.73 3.85 11.04
C ARG A 564 -26.51 3.93 10.12
N MET A 565 -25.95 2.80 9.72
CA MET A 565 -24.80 2.79 8.79
C MET A 565 -25.17 3.32 7.41
N LEU A 566 -26.31 2.91 6.86
CA LEU A 566 -26.75 3.35 5.54
C LEU A 566 -27.08 4.85 5.48
N ASP A 567 -27.59 5.40 6.59
CA ASP A 567 -27.87 6.83 6.73
C ASP A 567 -26.58 7.67 6.74
N MET A 568 -25.45 7.13 7.20
CA MET A 568 -24.15 7.84 7.21
C MET A 568 -23.59 8.10 5.80
N PHE A 569 -23.95 7.27 4.83
CA PHE A 569 -23.54 7.45 3.44
C PHE A 569 -24.43 8.43 2.66
N LYS A 570 -25.49 8.95 3.28
CA LYS A 570 -26.37 9.93 2.63
C LYS A 570 -25.66 11.27 2.58
N ARG A 571 -25.53 11.85 1.38
CA ARG A 571 -24.94 13.17 1.22
C ARG A 571 -25.95 14.25 1.57
N PRO A 572 -25.50 15.41 2.10
CA PRO A 572 -26.37 16.58 2.26
C PRO A 572 -26.99 17.08 0.95
N THR A 573 -26.35 16.77 -0.19
CA THR A 573 -26.77 17.16 -1.53
C THR A 573 -27.65 16.13 -2.24
N ASP A 574 -27.88 14.95 -1.63
CA ASP A 574 -28.75 13.94 -2.23
C ASP A 574 -30.23 14.40 -2.20
N PRO A 575 -31.05 14.02 -3.21
CA PRO A 575 -32.48 14.31 -3.21
C PRO A 575 -33.20 13.77 -1.96
N PRO A 576 -34.33 14.38 -1.55
CA PRO A 576 -35.18 13.81 -0.50
C PRO A 576 -35.64 12.40 -0.85
N GLU A 577 -35.49 11.46 0.08
CA GLU A 577 -35.91 10.06 -0.08
C GLU A 577 -37.14 9.79 0.77
N TYR A 578 -38.11 9.03 0.25
CA TYR A 578 -39.41 8.79 0.88
C TYR A 578 -39.60 7.32 1.29
N HIS A 579 -38.63 6.76 2.03
CA HIS A 579 -38.62 5.32 2.37
C HIS A 579 -39.82 4.85 3.20
N TYR A 580 -40.50 5.74 3.93
CA TYR A 580 -41.72 5.39 4.66
C TYR A 580 -42.83 4.87 3.73
N LEU A 581 -42.79 5.17 2.42
CA LEU A 581 -43.73 4.63 1.44
C LEU A 581 -43.64 3.11 1.29
N TYR A 582 -42.49 2.48 1.63
CA TYR A 582 -42.38 1.01 1.65
C TYR A 582 -43.24 0.36 2.75
N ALA A 583 -43.77 1.14 3.70
CA ALA A 583 -44.80 0.65 4.61
C ALA A 583 -46.10 0.24 3.87
N ILE A 584 -46.38 0.84 2.70
CA ILE A 584 -47.56 0.51 1.88
C ILE A 584 -47.51 -0.94 1.38
N PRO A 585 -46.51 -1.37 0.58
CA PRO A 585 -46.44 -2.76 0.13
C PRO A 585 -46.32 -3.74 1.30
N GLY A 586 -45.58 -3.41 2.36
CA GLY A 586 -45.49 -4.26 3.56
C GLY A 586 -46.83 -4.47 4.25
N SER A 587 -47.60 -3.39 4.47
CA SER A 587 -48.91 -3.44 5.11
C SER A 587 -49.95 -4.15 4.23
N LEU A 588 -49.93 -3.92 2.92
CA LEU A 588 -50.81 -4.62 1.98
C LEU A 588 -50.50 -6.12 1.92
N PHE A 589 -49.22 -6.49 1.95
CA PHE A 589 -48.81 -7.89 1.89
C PHE A 589 -49.24 -8.66 3.14
N VAL A 590 -48.95 -8.12 4.33
CA VAL A 590 -49.36 -8.74 5.61
C VAL A 590 -50.87 -8.65 5.84
N GLY A 591 -51.50 -7.51 5.54
CA GLY A 591 -52.95 -7.33 5.66
C GLY A 591 -53.73 -8.22 4.70
N GLY A 592 -53.24 -8.38 3.46
CA GLY A 592 -53.78 -9.31 2.48
C GLY A 592 -53.67 -10.76 2.93
N TYR A 593 -52.53 -11.15 3.53
CA TYR A 593 -52.38 -12.45 4.16
C TYR A 593 -53.40 -12.67 5.28
N ALA A 594 -53.54 -11.73 6.20
CA ALA A 594 -54.49 -11.83 7.31
C ALA A 594 -55.93 -11.98 6.79
N ALA A 595 -56.34 -11.17 5.80
CA ALA A 595 -57.65 -11.27 5.19
C ALA A 595 -57.89 -12.62 4.50
N ALA A 596 -56.89 -13.13 3.76
CA ALA A 596 -56.98 -14.44 3.12
C ALA A 596 -57.05 -15.59 4.14
N ASN A 597 -56.26 -15.52 5.21
CA ASN A 597 -56.30 -16.52 6.28
C ASN A 597 -57.67 -16.50 6.98
N MET A 598 -58.22 -15.32 7.26
CA MET A 598 -59.58 -15.16 7.80
C MET A 598 -60.68 -15.65 6.84
N ALA A 599 -60.44 -15.61 5.53
CA ALA A 599 -61.33 -16.14 4.51
C ALA A 599 -61.20 -17.67 4.31
N GLY A 600 -60.33 -18.34 5.08
CA GLY A 600 -60.18 -19.80 5.06
C GLY A 600 -59.14 -20.32 4.05
N TYR A 601 -58.31 -19.46 3.45
CA TYR A 601 -57.23 -19.88 2.56
C TYR A 601 -55.98 -20.27 3.38
N SER A 602 -56.01 -21.45 4.03
CA SER A 602 -54.96 -21.90 4.95
C SER A 602 -53.59 -22.04 4.32
N ASP A 603 -53.50 -22.42 3.04
CA ASP A 603 -52.22 -22.76 2.37
C ASP A 603 -51.46 -21.53 1.83
N ILE A 604 -52.06 -20.34 1.91
CA ILE A 604 -51.47 -19.11 1.36
C ILE A 604 -50.15 -18.74 2.04
N TYR A 605 -49.87 -19.26 3.25
CA TYR A 605 -48.63 -18.99 3.98
C TYR A 605 -47.37 -19.38 3.19
N GLN A 606 -47.43 -20.41 2.33
CA GLN A 606 -46.31 -20.82 1.48
C GLN A 606 -45.94 -19.71 0.49
N MET A 607 -46.95 -19.02 -0.06
CA MET A 607 -46.74 -17.86 -0.93
C MET A 607 -46.22 -16.66 -0.15
N ILE A 608 -46.61 -16.52 1.12
CA ILE A 608 -46.03 -15.49 1.99
C ILE A 608 -44.56 -15.80 2.27
N TYR A 609 -44.19 -17.05 2.59
CA TYR A 609 -42.79 -17.44 2.75
C TYR A 609 -41.95 -17.20 1.50
N LEU A 610 -42.50 -17.48 0.31
CA LEU A 610 -41.83 -17.13 -0.95
C LEU A 610 -41.64 -15.61 -1.09
N GLY A 611 -42.69 -14.81 -0.87
CA GLY A 611 -42.60 -13.35 -0.95
C GLY A 611 -41.64 -12.76 0.10
N SER A 612 -41.67 -13.29 1.33
CA SER A 612 -40.72 -12.96 2.40
C SER A 612 -39.28 -13.25 1.97
N SER A 613 -39.05 -14.42 1.37
CA SER A 613 -37.75 -14.83 0.86
C SER A 613 -37.25 -13.91 -0.26
N ILE A 614 -38.11 -13.55 -1.22
CA ILE A 614 -37.78 -12.60 -2.29
C ILE A 614 -37.42 -11.23 -1.71
N CYS A 615 -38.16 -10.76 -0.70
CA CYS A 615 -37.84 -9.53 0.02
C CYS A 615 -36.47 -9.61 0.74
N CYS A 616 -36.13 -10.74 1.36
CA CYS A 616 -34.82 -10.98 1.96
C CYS A 616 -33.68 -11.02 0.91
N ILE A 617 -33.92 -11.63 -0.25
CA ILE A 617 -32.99 -11.58 -1.40
C ILE A 617 -32.80 -10.13 -1.85
N GLY A 618 -33.90 -9.38 -2.00
CA GLY A 618 -33.91 -7.96 -2.33
C GLY A 618 -33.18 -7.10 -1.29
N ALA A 619 -33.15 -7.52 -0.03
CA ALA A 619 -32.42 -6.83 1.03
C ALA A 619 -30.91 -6.82 0.80
N ILE A 620 -30.37 -7.95 0.34
CA ILE A 620 -28.95 -8.08 -0.02
C ILE A 620 -28.71 -7.45 -1.39
N SER A 621 -29.57 -7.72 -2.37
CA SER A 621 -29.43 -7.17 -3.73
C SER A 621 -29.49 -5.64 -3.77
N GLY A 622 -30.25 -5.02 -2.87
CA GLY A 622 -30.31 -3.57 -2.73
C GLY A 622 -28.97 -2.94 -2.36
N LEU A 623 -28.04 -3.70 -1.76
CA LEU A 623 -26.69 -3.24 -1.40
C LEU A 623 -25.71 -3.26 -2.58
N ALA A 624 -26.16 -3.60 -3.79
CA ALA A 624 -25.33 -3.50 -4.99
C ALA A 624 -24.88 -2.06 -5.28
N ASN A 625 -25.69 -1.07 -4.91
CA ASN A 625 -25.39 0.34 -5.09
C ASN A 625 -25.82 1.16 -3.88
N GLN A 626 -25.08 2.24 -3.62
CA GLN A 626 -25.37 3.13 -2.49
C GLN A 626 -26.78 3.73 -2.53
N ASN A 627 -27.28 4.02 -3.73
CA ASN A 627 -28.60 4.62 -3.94
C ASN A 627 -29.75 3.66 -3.60
N THR A 628 -29.55 2.35 -3.80
CA THR A 628 -30.57 1.32 -3.56
C THR A 628 -30.45 0.68 -2.17
N ALA A 629 -29.37 0.94 -1.44
CA ALA A 629 -29.05 0.25 -0.19
C ALA A 629 -30.17 0.37 0.87
N ARG A 630 -30.77 1.56 0.98
CA ARG A 630 -31.85 1.85 1.95
C ARG A 630 -33.16 1.14 1.57
N THR A 631 -33.45 1.02 0.27
CA THR A 631 -34.53 0.16 -0.23
C THR A 631 -34.29 -1.30 0.16
N GLY A 632 -33.05 -1.78 0.05
CA GLY A 632 -32.69 -3.12 0.52
C GLY A 632 -33.05 -3.33 1.99
N ASN A 633 -32.68 -2.38 2.87
CA ASN A 633 -33.04 -2.48 4.29
C ASN A 633 -34.55 -2.53 4.52
N ALA A 634 -35.34 -1.73 3.79
CA ALA A 634 -36.80 -1.74 3.88
C ALA A 634 -37.40 -3.08 3.42
N LEU A 635 -36.91 -3.65 2.31
CA LEU A 635 -37.31 -4.98 1.84
C LEU A 635 -36.98 -6.06 2.87
N GLY A 636 -35.82 -5.99 3.52
CA GLY A 636 -35.46 -6.92 4.60
C GLY A 636 -36.45 -6.89 5.76
N ILE A 637 -36.87 -5.70 6.20
CA ILE A 637 -37.88 -5.53 7.27
C ILE A 637 -39.22 -6.14 6.85
N ILE A 638 -39.66 -5.89 5.61
CA ILE A 638 -40.89 -6.47 5.06
C ILE A 638 -40.78 -7.99 5.01
N GLY A 639 -39.65 -8.53 4.56
CA GLY A 639 -39.41 -9.97 4.44
C GLY A 639 -39.50 -10.69 5.78
N ILE A 640 -38.77 -10.21 6.78
CA ILE A 640 -38.77 -10.81 8.13
C ILE A 640 -40.12 -10.63 8.82
N GLY A 641 -40.71 -9.42 8.75
CA GLY A 641 -42.01 -9.14 9.36
C GLY A 641 -43.12 -10.01 8.78
N SER A 642 -43.18 -10.16 7.45
CA SER A 642 -44.17 -11.02 6.78
C SER A 642 -43.93 -12.51 7.06
N GLY A 643 -42.68 -12.96 7.16
CA GLY A 643 -42.36 -14.35 7.48
C GLY A 643 -42.79 -14.75 8.90
N ILE A 644 -42.61 -13.86 9.86
CA ILE A 644 -43.10 -14.04 11.24
C ILE A 644 -44.63 -14.04 11.26
N ALA A 645 -45.27 -13.10 10.57
CA ALA A 645 -46.72 -13.04 10.48
C ALA A 645 -47.30 -14.33 9.86
N ALA A 646 -46.68 -14.85 8.80
CA ALA A 646 -47.05 -16.13 8.20
C ALA A 646 -46.96 -17.27 9.21
N THR A 647 -45.84 -17.37 9.93
CA THR A 647 -45.60 -18.41 10.94
C THR A 647 -46.64 -18.38 12.05
N ILE A 648 -46.98 -17.21 12.58
CA ILE A 648 -48.04 -17.06 13.59
C ILE A 648 -49.41 -17.46 13.00
N GLY A 649 -49.69 -17.06 11.76
CA GLY A 649 -50.96 -17.34 11.10
C GLY A 649 -51.21 -18.83 10.83
N VAL A 650 -50.15 -19.60 10.55
CA VAL A 650 -50.23 -21.07 10.36
C VAL A 650 -50.50 -21.79 11.68
N LEU A 651 -49.93 -21.31 12.78
CA LEU A 651 -50.08 -21.96 14.09
C LEU A 651 -51.50 -21.78 14.67
N THR A 652 -52.21 -20.72 14.29
CA THR A 652 -53.52 -20.35 14.87
C THR A 652 -53.54 -20.44 16.41
N PRO A 653 -52.58 -19.78 17.10
CA PRO A 653 -52.38 -19.97 18.54
C PRO A 653 -53.60 -19.49 19.35
N SER A 654 -53.80 -20.06 20.53
CA SER A 654 -54.73 -19.50 21.52
C SER A 654 -54.31 -18.08 21.91
N ILE A 655 -55.25 -17.26 22.38
CA ILE A 655 -54.97 -15.88 22.79
C ILE A 655 -53.85 -15.83 23.85
N ASP A 656 -53.81 -16.80 24.76
CA ASP A 656 -52.79 -16.91 25.79
C ASP A 656 -51.40 -17.13 25.20
N VAL A 657 -51.25 -18.10 24.27
CA VAL A 657 -49.98 -18.38 23.61
C VAL A 657 -49.57 -17.25 22.67
N LEU A 658 -50.52 -16.63 21.96
CA LEU A 658 -50.25 -15.45 21.13
C LEU A 658 -49.73 -14.28 21.97
N THR A 659 -50.30 -14.08 23.17
CA THR A 659 -49.84 -13.08 24.14
C THR A 659 -48.42 -13.39 24.60
N GLN A 660 -48.12 -14.66 24.91
CA GLN A 660 -46.78 -15.12 25.25
C GLN A 660 -45.77 -14.84 24.12
N MET A 661 -46.10 -15.20 22.88
CA MET A 661 -45.27 -14.96 21.69
C MET A 661 -45.00 -13.46 21.52
N GLY A 662 -46.06 -12.64 21.53
CA GLY A 662 -45.96 -11.19 21.38
C GLY A 662 -45.12 -10.53 22.49
N ALA A 663 -45.33 -10.92 23.75
CA ALA A 663 -44.56 -10.41 24.88
C ALA A 663 -43.08 -10.79 24.79
N THR A 664 -42.78 -12.04 24.47
CA THR A 664 -41.40 -12.55 24.31
C THR A 664 -40.65 -11.78 23.23
N MET A 665 -41.29 -11.62 22.06
CA MET A 665 -40.73 -10.86 20.94
C MET A 665 -40.57 -9.38 21.26
N ALA A 666 -41.55 -8.77 21.94
CA ALA A 666 -41.48 -7.36 22.32
C ALA A 666 -40.33 -7.07 23.29
N VAL A 667 -40.12 -7.94 24.28
CA VAL A 667 -38.98 -7.83 25.23
C VAL A 667 -37.65 -7.96 24.48
N GLY A 668 -37.47 -9.01 23.67
CA GLY A 668 -36.25 -9.20 22.89
C GLY A 668 -36.00 -8.04 21.92
N GLY A 669 -37.02 -7.62 21.17
CA GLY A 669 -36.92 -6.50 20.24
C GLY A 669 -36.56 -5.17 20.93
N THR A 670 -37.15 -4.90 22.10
CA THR A 670 -36.83 -3.71 22.89
C THR A 670 -35.36 -3.72 23.36
N MET A 671 -34.88 -4.88 23.84
CA MET A 671 -33.46 -5.03 24.21
C MET A 671 -32.54 -4.79 23.03
N GLY A 672 -32.85 -5.39 21.87
CA GLY A 672 -32.10 -5.18 20.63
C GLY A 672 -32.06 -3.72 20.20
N ALA A 673 -33.20 -3.02 20.28
CA ALA A 673 -33.29 -1.60 19.95
C ALA A 673 -32.42 -0.73 20.86
N ILE A 674 -32.48 -0.94 22.17
CA ILE A 674 -31.72 -0.15 23.15
C ILE A 674 -30.21 -0.32 22.91
N VAL A 675 -29.75 -1.56 22.69
CA VAL A 675 -28.33 -1.84 22.43
C VAL A 675 -27.88 -1.21 21.11
N ALA A 676 -28.66 -1.42 20.04
CA ALA A 676 -28.34 -0.93 18.71
C ALA A 676 -28.33 0.60 18.58
N GLN A 677 -29.11 1.32 19.39
CA GLN A 677 -29.13 2.80 19.37
C GLN A 677 -27.94 3.43 20.13
N ARG A 678 -27.40 2.74 21.14
CA ARG A 678 -26.37 3.30 22.03
C ARG A 678 -24.93 3.03 21.58
N ILE A 679 -24.72 2.04 20.72
CA ILE A 679 -23.37 1.63 20.30
C ILE A 679 -22.71 2.66 19.36
N ALA A 680 -21.40 2.86 19.50
CA ALA A 680 -20.61 3.65 18.56
C ALA A 680 -20.28 2.84 17.30
N VAL A 681 -20.05 3.52 16.16
CA VAL A 681 -19.72 2.88 14.88
C VAL A 681 -18.38 2.15 14.94
N THR A 682 -17.43 2.67 15.71
CA THR A 682 -16.14 2.02 15.97
C THR A 682 -16.28 0.67 16.66
N ASP A 683 -17.37 0.46 17.38
CA ASP A 683 -17.67 -0.74 18.17
C ASP A 683 -18.58 -1.74 17.45
N LEU A 684 -18.88 -1.50 16.17
CA LEU A 684 -19.70 -2.40 15.37
C LEU A 684 -19.13 -3.82 15.22
N PRO A 685 -17.82 -4.03 15.02
CA PRO A 685 -17.28 -5.38 14.81
C PRO A 685 -17.59 -6.34 15.97
N GLN A 686 -17.43 -5.88 17.21
CA GLN A 686 -17.74 -6.71 18.37
C GLN A 686 -19.25 -6.93 18.53
N LEU A 687 -20.09 -5.94 18.23
CA LEU A 687 -21.54 -6.12 18.32
C LEU A 687 -22.07 -7.11 17.28
N VAL A 688 -21.53 -7.05 16.06
CA VAL A 688 -21.80 -8.03 14.99
C VAL A 688 -21.42 -9.43 15.46
N ALA A 689 -20.23 -9.61 16.05
CA ALA A 689 -19.84 -10.88 16.65
C ALA A 689 -20.82 -11.33 17.74
N LEU A 690 -21.23 -10.43 18.65
CA LEU A 690 -22.20 -10.77 19.70
C LEU A 690 -23.54 -11.23 19.10
N PHE A 691 -24.05 -10.58 18.05
CA PHE A 691 -25.31 -10.96 17.41
C PHE A 691 -25.26 -12.34 16.74
N HIS A 692 -24.16 -12.72 16.09
CA HIS A 692 -24.01 -14.10 15.60
C HIS A 692 -24.14 -15.14 16.72
N SER A 693 -23.67 -14.80 17.93
CA SER A 693 -23.78 -15.71 19.07
C SER A 693 -25.24 -16.01 19.43
N PHE A 694 -26.14 -15.03 19.33
CA PHE A 694 -27.58 -15.22 19.57
C PHE A 694 -28.23 -16.12 18.52
N VAL A 695 -27.80 -16.07 17.26
CA VAL A 695 -28.28 -17.01 16.21
C VAL A 695 -27.83 -18.44 16.55
N GLY A 696 -26.55 -18.63 16.88
CA GLY A 696 -26.02 -19.93 17.25
C GLY A 696 -26.71 -20.52 18.48
N LEU A 697 -26.97 -19.69 19.49
CA LEU A 697 -27.72 -20.09 20.69
C LEU A 697 -29.16 -20.46 20.34
N ALA A 698 -29.87 -19.65 19.55
CA ALA A 698 -31.24 -19.95 19.11
C ALA A 698 -31.29 -21.31 18.39
N ALA A 699 -30.38 -21.56 17.46
CA ALA A 699 -30.33 -22.82 16.72
C ALA A 699 -30.12 -24.05 17.63
N VAL A 700 -29.26 -23.95 18.65
CA VAL A 700 -29.09 -25.02 19.66
C VAL A 700 -30.37 -25.21 20.45
N LEU A 701 -30.99 -24.12 20.92
CA LEU A 701 -32.23 -24.18 21.70
C LEU A 701 -33.38 -24.79 20.90
N THR A 702 -33.58 -24.38 19.64
CA THR A 702 -34.60 -24.95 18.75
C THR A 702 -34.31 -26.43 18.48
N SER A 703 -33.06 -26.80 18.19
CA SER A 703 -32.69 -28.19 17.88
C SER A 703 -32.96 -29.14 19.06
N VAL A 704 -32.58 -28.72 20.28
CA VAL A 704 -32.85 -29.49 21.51
C VAL A 704 -34.35 -29.53 21.80
N ALA A 705 -35.07 -28.42 21.63
CA ALA A 705 -36.51 -28.36 21.84
C ALA A 705 -37.28 -29.29 20.87
N SER A 706 -36.96 -29.27 19.58
CA SER A 706 -37.57 -30.15 18.57
C SER A 706 -37.30 -31.60 18.89
N TYR A 707 -36.06 -31.97 19.26
CA TYR A 707 -35.78 -33.34 19.70
C TYR A 707 -36.67 -33.77 20.86
N MET A 708 -36.79 -32.93 21.91
CA MET A 708 -37.57 -33.26 23.10
C MET A 708 -39.08 -33.40 22.82
N LEU A 709 -39.60 -32.67 21.84
CA LEU A 709 -41.01 -32.75 21.44
C LEU A 709 -41.28 -33.97 20.56
N ASP A 710 -40.39 -34.25 19.60
CA ASP A 710 -40.63 -35.23 18.54
C ASP A 710 -39.97 -36.59 18.78
N ALA A 711 -39.21 -36.77 19.88
CA ALA A 711 -38.43 -37.98 20.18
C ALA A 711 -39.21 -39.29 20.00
N ASN A 712 -40.48 -39.31 20.41
CA ASN A 712 -41.34 -40.51 20.35
C ASN A 712 -41.86 -40.80 18.95
N LEU A 713 -41.78 -39.84 18.01
CA LEU A 713 -42.29 -39.95 16.65
C LEU A 713 -41.22 -40.51 15.70
N PHE A 714 -39.93 -40.26 15.96
CA PHE A 714 -38.84 -40.63 15.05
C PHE A 714 -38.72 -42.13 14.75
N ALA A 715 -39.09 -43.01 15.69
CA ALA A 715 -39.00 -44.46 15.48
C ALA A 715 -39.97 -44.97 14.41
N ASN A 716 -41.06 -44.25 14.15
CA ASN A 716 -42.14 -44.67 13.26
C ASN A 716 -42.27 -43.80 12.00
N ASP A 717 -41.46 -42.74 11.89
CA ASP A 717 -41.46 -41.82 10.76
C ASP A 717 -40.31 -42.16 9.78
N PRO A 718 -40.60 -42.47 8.50
CA PRO A 718 -39.58 -42.66 7.46
C PRO A 718 -38.59 -41.50 7.34
N SER A 719 -38.99 -40.28 7.73
CA SER A 719 -38.15 -39.08 7.72
C SER A 719 -37.40 -38.81 9.03
N GLY A 720 -37.64 -39.61 10.08
CA GLY A 720 -37.10 -39.38 11.43
C GLY A 720 -35.57 -39.32 11.47
N ASN A 721 -34.87 -40.10 10.65
CA ASN A 721 -33.40 -40.05 10.56
C ASN A 721 -32.89 -38.73 9.94
N VAL A 722 -33.57 -38.20 8.92
CA VAL A 722 -33.19 -36.92 8.32
C VAL A 722 -33.44 -35.77 9.29
N HIS A 723 -34.56 -35.82 10.01
CA HIS A 723 -34.87 -34.85 11.06
C HIS A 723 -33.82 -34.89 12.18
N LYS A 724 -33.45 -36.08 12.67
CA LYS A 724 -32.36 -36.27 13.64
C LYS A 724 -31.03 -35.73 13.12
N ALA A 725 -30.68 -35.99 11.86
CA ALA A 725 -29.46 -35.46 11.26
C ALA A 725 -29.47 -33.91 11.24
N ALA A 726 -30.60 -33.29 10.90
CA ALA A 726 -30.76 -31.84 10.91
C ALA A 726 -30.66 -31.25 12.33
N ILE A 727 -31.30 -31.87 13.33
CA ILE A 727 -31.17 -31.51 14.76
C ILE A 727 -29.70 -31.52 15.20
N TYR A 728 -28.98 -32.61 14.87
CA TYR A 728 -27.59 -32.76 15.27
C TYR A 728 -26.69 -31.71 14.59
N ALA A 729 -26.90 -31.46 13.29
CA ALA A 729 -26.19 -30.44 12.54
C ALA A 729 -26.45 -29.03 13.10
N GLY A 730 -27.71 -28.67 13.36
CA GLY A 730 -28.08 -27.40 13.96
C GLY A 730 -27.45 -27.18 15.33
N THR A 731 -27.44 -28.23 16.16
CA THR A 731 -26.80 -28.22 17.49
C THR A 731 -25.27 -28.06 17.41
N PHE A 732 -24.62 -28.80 16.51
CA PHE A 732 -23.17 -28.76 16.35
C PHE A 732 -22.71 -27.41 15.79
N ILE A 733 -23.31 -26.96 14.68
CA ILE A 733 -22.96 -25.68 14.05
C ILE A 733 -23.32 -24.51 14.97
N GLY A 734 -24.48 -24.56 15.62
CA GLY A 734 -24.94 -23.54 16.55
C GLY A 734 -24.03 -23.38 17.77
N GLY A 735 -23.55 -24.48 18.35
CA GLY A 735 -22.63 -24.43 19.50
C GLY A 735 -21.25 -23.82 19.17
N ILE A 736 -20.67 -24.17 18.00
CA ILE A 736 -19.45 -23.51 17.50
C ILE A 736 -19.71 -22.02 17.28
N THR A 737 -20.83 -21.68 16.63
CA THR A 737 -21.19 -20.30 16.31
C THR A 737 -21.37 -19.47 17.58
N PHE A 738 -22.09 -19.98 18.57
CA PHE A 738 -22.35 -19.30 19.84
C PHE A 738 -21.06 -18.94 20.57
N THR A 739 -20.25 -19.94 20.88
CA THR A 739 -19.05 -19.78 21.70
C THR A 739 -17.88 -19.17 20.95
N GLY A 740 -17.72 -19.50 19.66
CA GLY A 740 -16.73 -18.88 18.79
C GLY A 740 -16.98 -17.39 18.66
N SER A 741 -18.24 -16.98 18.50
CA SER A 741 -18.61 -15.57 18.37
C SER A 741 -18.45 -14.80 19.68
N LEU A 742 -18.75 -15.42 20.82
CA LEU A 742 -18.51 -14.82 22.14
C LEU A 742 -17.01 -14.62 22.40
N THR A 743 -16.18 -15.56 21.95
CA THR A 743 -14.72 -15.45 22.03
C THR A 743 -14.19 -14.34 21.12
N ALA A 744 -14.71 -14.23 19.91
CA ALA A 744 -14.39 -13.13 18.98
C ALA A 744 -14.77 -11.77 19.57
N PHE A 745 -15.98 -11.64 20.12
CA PHE A 745 -16.42 -10.47 20.87
C PHE A 745 -15.44 -10.11 21.99
N GLY A 746 -15.09 -11.08 22.84
CA GLY A 746 -14.16 -10.87 23.95
C GLY A 746 -12.79 -10.36 23.51
N LYS A 747 -12.25 -10.85 22.39
CA LYS A 747 -10.98 -10.38 21.83
C LYS A 747 -11.08 -8.97 21.22
N LEU A 748 -12.14 -8.68 20.47
CA LEU A 748 -12.33 -7.37 19.84
C LEU A 748 -12.56 -6.26 20.88
N GLN A 749 -13.32 -6.58 21.94
CA GLN A 749 -13.60 -5.69 23.06
C GLN A 749 -12.38 -5.49 23.98
N GLY A 750 -11.33 -6.31 23.85
CA GLY A 750 -10.16 -6.28 24.72
C GLY A 750 -10.37 -6.94 26.09
N LEU A 751 -11.47 -7.67 26.28
CA LEU A 751 -11.70 -8.49 27.47
C LEU A 751 -10.79 -9.73 27.50
N LEU A 752 -10.41 -10.22 26.31
CA LEU A 752 -9.46 -11.31 26.10
C LEU A 752 -8.21 -10.77 25.41
N LYS A 753 -7.06 -11.45 25.62
CA LYS A 753 -5.82 -11.11 24.92
C LYS A 753 -5.98 -11.28 23.41
N SER A 754 -5.50 -10.30 22.65
CA SER A 754 -5.51 -10.33 21.18
C SER A 754 -4.52 -11.33 20.58
N SER A 755 -3.49 -11.72 21.33
CA SER A 755 -2.54 -12.77 20.92
C SER A 755 -3.26 -14.11 20.71
N PRO A 756 -2.82 -14.94 19.73
CA PRO A 756 -3.34 -16.28 19.58
C PRO A 756 -3.01 -17.13 20.83
N LEU A 757 -3.97 -17.92 21.30
CA LEU A 757 -3.74 -18.92 22.33
C LEU A 757 -3.05 -20.13 21.68
N ASP A 758 -1.80 -20.39 22.04
CA ASP A 758 -1.03 -21.50 21.46
C ASP A 758 -0.88 -22.64 22.47
N LEU A 759 -1.78 -23.61 22.39
CA LEU A 759 -1.70 -24.84 23.19
C LEU A 759 -0.80 -25.88 22.50
N PRO A 760 0.07 -26.59 23.25
CA PRO A 760 0.84 -27.70 22.71
C PRO A 760 -0.08 -28.74 22.05
N GLY A 761 0.09 -28.98 20.75
CA GLY A 761 -0.76 -29.91 20.02
C GLY A 761 -2.19 -29.42 19.77
N LYS A 762 -2.45 -28.10 19.67
CA LYS A 762 -3.79 -27.52 19.40
C LYS A 762 -4.62 -28.25 18.33
N ASN A 763 -4.00 -28.66 17.23
CA ASN A 763 -4.68 -29.38 16.15
C ASN A 763 -5.18 -30.77 16.57
N PHE A 764 -4.45 -31.45 17.45
CA PHE A 764 -4.88 -32.72 18.02
C PHE A 764 -6.17 -32.58 18.83
N TYR A 765 -6.29 -31.54 19.67
CA TYR A 765 -7.53 -31.30 20.42
C TYR A 765 -8.73 -31.04 19.51
N ASN A 766 -8.55 -30.25 18.44
CA ASN A 766 -9.60 -29.99 17.45
C ASN A 766 -10.04 -31.27 16.74
N ILE A 767 -9.08 -32.09 16.27
CA ILE A 767 -9.37 -33.36 15.60
C ILE A 767 -10.05 -34.33 16.57
N ALA A 768 -9.59 -34.41 17.82
CA ALA A 768 -10.16 -35.27 18.85
C ALA A 768 -11.60 -34.89 19.17
N MET A 769 -11.89 -33.60 19.36
CA MET A 769 -13.26 -33.11 19.58
C MET A 769 -14.15 -33.37 18.37
N GLY A 770 -13.68 -33.08 17.16
CA GLY A 770 -14.42 -33.36 15.92
C GLY A 770 -14.72 -34.85 15.75
N THR A 771 -13.75 -35.72 16.01
CA THR A 771 -13.92 -37.18 15.95
C THR A 771 -14.91 -37.67 17.01
N ALA A 772 -14.82 -37.14 18.24
CA ALA A 772 -15.78 -37.45 19.30
C ALA A 772 -17.20 -36.98 18.93
N SER A 773 -17.35 -35.82 18.30
CA SER A 773 -18.63 -35.34 17.78
C SER A 773 -19.18 -36.21 16.65
N VAL A 774 -18.35 -36.75 15.76
CA VAL A 774 -18.80 -37.72 14.74
C VAL A 774 -19.21 -39.05 15.39
N GLY A 775 -18.49 -39.50 16.42
CA GLY A 775 -18.86 -40.69 17.19
C GLY A 775 -20.21 -40.52 17.91
N ALA A 776 -20.43 -39.36 18.54
CA ALA A 776 -21.71 -39.03 19.18
C ALA A 776 -22.85 -38.94 18.16
N LEU A 777 -22.61 -38.43 16.94
CA LEU A 777 -23.58 -38.48 15.84
C LEU A 777 -23.92 -39.94 15.49
N GLY A 778 -22.92 -40.81 15.36
CA GLY A 778 -23.15 -42.23 15.06
C GLY A 778 -24.03 -42.92 16.11
N LEU A 779 -23.80 -42.67 17.40
CA LEU A 779 -24.62 -43.22 18.48
C LEU A 779 -26.03 -42.60 18.51
N PHE A 780 -26.13 -41.29 18.26
CA PHE A 780 -27.40 -40.58 18.17
C PHE A 780 -28.27 -41.09 17.03
N MET A 781 -27.68 -41.36 15.86
CA MET A 781 -28.41 -41.88 14.70
C MET A 781 -28.88 -43.32 14.90
N ASN A 782 -28.07 -44.17 15.54
CA ASN A 782 -28.35 -45.60 15.72
C ASN A 782 -29.25 -45.94 16.91
N SER A 783 -29.62 -44.98 17.75
CA SER A 783 -30.55 -45.18 18.88
C SER A 783 -31.80 -44.33 18.72
N ASN A 784 -32.95 -44.84 19.18
CA ASN A 784 -34.18 -44.06 19.33
C ASN A 784 -34.55 -43.86 20.81
N ASP A 785 -33.76 -44.41 21.73
CA ASP A 785 -33.98 -44.26 23.16
C ASP A 785 -33.57 -42.84 23.61
N PRO A 786 -34.49 -42.02 24.15
CA PRO A 786 -34.16 -40.69 24.66
C PRO A 786 -33.04 -40.69 25.70
N SER A 787 -32.88 -41.78 26.46
CA SER A 787 -31.81 -41.90 27.46
C SER A 787 -30.41 -41.96 26.84
N THR A 788 -30.30 -42.38 25.58
CA THR A 788 -29.06 -42.36 24.80
C THR A 788 -28.92 -41.06 24.01
N CYS A 789 -29.98 -40.65 23.33
CA CYS A 789 -29.93 -39.54 22.38
C CYS A 789 -29.76 -38.17 23.03
N LEU A 790 -30.43 -37.90 24.18
CA LEU A 790 -30.27 -36.62 24.87
C LEU A 790 -28.83 -36.39 25.38
N PRO A 791 -28.17 -37.38 26.01
CA PRO A 791 -26.74 -37.25 26.32
C PRO A 791 -25.85 -37.06 25.09
N MET A 792 -26.14 -37.71 23.96
CA MET A 792 -25.35 -37.51 22.73
C MET A 792 -25.55 -36.11 22.14
N LEU A 793 -26.77 -35.56 22.21
CA LEU A 793 -27.03 -34.18 21.82
C LEU A 793 -26.38 -33.18 22.79
N GLY A 794 -26.39 -33.47 24.09
CA GLY A 794 -25.63 -32.72 25.10
C GLY A 794 -24.12 -32.78 24.87
N ALA A 795 -23.59 -33.95 24.48
CA ALA A 795 -22.19 -34.11 24.09
C ALA A 795 -21.88 -33.30 22.82
N ALA A 796 -22.77 -33.29 21.82
CA ALA A 796 -22.64 -32.46 20.63
C ALA A 796 -22.53 -30.98 21.00
N THR A 797 -23.45 -30.47 21.83
CA THR A 797 -23.43 -29.08 22.33
C THR A 797 -22.15 -28.77 23.09
N GLY A 798 -21.73 -29.64 24.01
CA GLY A 798 -20.54 -29.44 24.83
C GLY A 798 -19.25 -29.43 24.00
N LEU A 799 -19.07 -30.44 23.15
CA LEU A 799 -17.89 -30.57 22.29
C LEU A 799 -17.81 -29.43 21.28
N SER A 800 -18.92 -29.09 20.62
CA SER A 800 -18.98 -28.01 19.65
C SER A 800 -18.72 -26.64 20.29
N SER A 801 -19.23 -26.42 21.49
CA SER A 801 -18.98 -25.20 22.29
C SER A 801 -17.51 -25.07 22.70
N VAL A 802 -16.89 -26.14 23.20
CA VAL A 802 -15.46 -26.11 23.56
C VAL A 802 -14.61 -25.91 22.31
N MET A 803 -14.96 -26.57 21.20
CA MET A 803 -14.30 -26.40 19.91
C MET A 803 -14.40 -24.96 19.40
N GLY A 804 -15.57 -24.31 19.50
CA GLY A 804 -15.75 -22.91 19.14
C GLY A 804 -14.88 -21.95 19.95
N VAL A 805 -14.81 -22.13 21.28
CA VAL A 805 -13.89 -21.36 22.14
C VAL A 805 -12.44 -21.59 21.70
N HIS A 806 -12.02 -22.84 21.60
CA HIS A 806 -10.62 -23.18 21.34
C HIS A 806 -10.14 -22.70 19.96
N MET A 807 -10.93 -22.94 18.90
CA MET A 807 -10.59 -22.51 17.54
C MET A 807 -10.48 -21.00 17.45
N THR A 808 -11.48 -20.24 17.95
CA THR A 808 -11.43 -18.77 17.88
C THR A 808 -10.35 -18.18 18.81
N ALA A 809 -10.13 -18.77 19.99
CA ALA A 809 -9.08 -18.31 20.89
C ALA A 809 -7.67 -18.51 20.31
N SER A 810 -7.49 -19.52 19.45
CA SER A 810 -6.23 -19.83 18.78
C SER A 810 -5.89 -18.87 17.63
N ILE A 811 -6.81 -17.98 17.26
CA ILE A 811 -6.64 -17.03 16.15
C ILE A 811 -6.23 -15.66 16.67
N GLY A 812 -5.28 -15.01 15.99
CA GLY A 812 -4.76 -13.68 16.36
C GLY A 812 -5.77 -12.56 16.10
N GLY A 813 -5.58 -11.43 16.79
CA GLY A 813 -6.53 -10.32 16.79
C GLY A 813 -6.78 -9.64 15.44
N ALA A 814 -5.83 -9.61 14.50
CA ALA A 814 -6.10 -9.03 13.18
C ALA A 814 -6.56 -10.03 12.12
N ASP A 815 -6.51 -11.33 12.41
CA ASP A 815 -7.21 -12.34 11.61
C ASP A 815 -8.68 -12.48 12.05
N MET A 816 -9.04 -11.85 13.18
CA MET A 816 -10.40 -11.87 13.73
C MET A 816 -11.51 -11.46 12.74
N PRO A 817 -11.33 -10.48 11.84
CA PRO A 817 -12.35 -10.15 10.84
C PRO A 817 -12.74 -11.35 9.95
N VAL A 818 -11.77 -12.20 9.59
CA VAL A 818 -12.05 -13.45 8.84
C VAL A 818 -12.89 -14.39 9.70
N VAL A 819 -12.56 -14.53 10.99
CA VAL A 819 -13.33 -15.38 11.90
C VAL A 819 -14.78 -14.92 12.03
N ILE A 820 -15.02 -13.60 12.11
CA ILE A 820 -16.37 -13.03 12.18
C ILE A 820 -17.18 -13.41 10.94
N THR A 821 -16.59 -13.38 9.74
CA THR A 821 -17.28 -13.75 8.49
C THR A 821 -17.53 -15.26 8.38
N VAL A 822 -16.60 -16.09 8.86
CA VAL A 822 -16.79 -17.55 8.94
C VAL A 822 -17.94 -17.91 9.89
N LEU A 823 -17.99 -17.27 11.06
CA LEU A 823 -19.06 -17.49 12.04
C LEU A 823 -20.41 -16.94 11.55
N ASN A 824 -20.41 -15.86 10.76
CA ASN A 824 -21.60 -15.42 10.02
C ASN A 824 -22.09 -16.50 9.05
N SER A 825 -21.17 -17.12 8.30
CA SER A 825 -21.51 -18.25 7.41
C SER A 825 -22.15 -19.41 8.21
N TYR A 826 -21.55 -19.78 9.34
CA TYR A 826 -22.07 -20.85 10.20
C TYR A 826 -23.46 -20.53 10.76
N SER A 827 -23.74 -19.28 11.09
CA SER A 827 -25.08 -18.84 11.50
C SER A 827 -26.13 -19.11 10.42
N GLY A 828 -25.78 -18.94 9.14
CA GLY A 828 -26.65 -19.26 8.00
C GLY A 828 -26.84 -20.76 7.79
N TRP A 829 -25.78 -21.57 7.95
CA TRP A 829 -25.89 -23.03 7.86
C TRP A 829 -26.68 -23.64 9.01
N ALA A 830 -26.58 -23.07 10.21
CA ALA A 830 -27.42 -23.45 11.35
C ALA A 830 -28.91 -23.18 11.04
N LEU A 831 -29.21 -22.06 10.39
CA LEU A 831 -30.55 -21.72 9.95
C LEU A 831 -31.07 -22.65 8.84
N CYS A 832 -30.20 -23.10 7.93
CA CYS A 832 -30.56 -24.15 6.96
C CYS A 832 -30.94 -25.45 7.69
N ALA A 833 -30.14 -25.87 8.68
CA ALA A 833 -30.43 -27.06 9.47
C ALA A 833 -31.79 -26.94 10.19
N GLU A 834 -32.09 -25.76 10.73
CA GLU A 834 -33.41 -25.47 11.32
C GLU A 834 -34.54 -25.53 10.28
N GLY A 835 -34.30 -25.04 9.05
CA GLY A 835 -35.25 -25.15 7.93
C GLY A 835 -35.52 -26.58 7.49
N PHE A 836 -34.49 -27.43 7.40
CA PHE A 836 -34.66 -28.87 7.15
C PHE A 836 -35.39 -29.58 8.28
N MET A 837 -35.09 -29.23 9.53
CA MET A 837 -35.71 -29.80 10.72
C MET A 837 -37.19 -29.46 10.83
N LEU A 838 -37.57 -28.22 10.51
CA LEU A 838 -38.95 -27.72 10.65
C LEU A 838 -39.74 -27.74 9.33
N ASN A 839 -39.17 -28.32 8.28
CA ASN A 839 -39.71 -28.33 6.92
C ASN A 839 -40.17 -26.92 6.46
N ASN A 840 -39.30 -25.92 6.62
CA ASN A 840 -39.62 -24.51 6.38
C ASN A 840 -38.73 -23.89 5.30
N ASP A 841 -39.32 -23.58 4.14
CA ASP A 841 -38.61 -23.00 2.99
C ASP A 841 -37.97 -21.64 3.30
N LEU A 842 -38.64 -20.78 4.07
CA LEU A 842 -38.13 -19.45 4.40
C LEU A 842 -36.82 -19.54 5.20
N LEU A 843 -36.76 -20.41 6.22
CA LEU A 843 -35.55 -20.63 7.01
C LEU A 843 -34.42 -21.15 6.11
N THR A 844 -34.72 -22.10 5.22
CA THR A 844 -33.73 -22.66 4.29
C THR A 844 -33.20 -21.63 3.30
N ILE A 845 -34.07 -20.80 2.71
CA ILE A 845 -33.67 -19.77 1.76
C ILE A 845 -32.83 -18.70 2.46
N VAL A 846 -33.31 -18.14 3.58
CA VAL A 846 -32.57 -17.11 4.32
C VAL A 846 -31.25 -17.67 4.87
N GLY A 847 -31.25 -18.91 5.35
CA GLY A 847 -30.05 -19.60 5.81
C GLY A 847 -29.01 -19.74 4.72
N ALA A 848 -29.40 -20.16 3.52
CA ALA A 848 -28.49 -20.27 2.38
C ALA A 848 -27.91 -18.91 2.02
N LEU A 849 -28.74 -17.86 1.93
CA LEU A 849 -28.29 -16.49 1.64
C LEU A 849 -27.22 -16.00 2.62
N VAL A 850 -27.47 -16.17 3.93
CA VAL A 850 -26.52 -15.78 4.99
C VAL A 850 -25.27 -16.64 4.96
N GLY A 851 -25.42 -17.95 4.75
CA GLY A 851 -24.33 -18.93 4.69
C GLY A 851 -23.35 -18.61 3.57
N PHE A 852 -23.85 -18.41 2.35
CA PHE A 852 -23.04 -18.00 1.20
C PHE A 852 -22.45 -16.60 1.37
N SER A 853 -23.19 -15.66 1.95
CA SER A 853 -22.68 -14.30 2.23
C SER A 853 -21.43 -14.31 3.11
N GLY A 854 -21.52 -14.98 4.27
CA GLY A 854 -20.36 -15.12 5.16
C GLY A 854 -19.18 -15.82 4.49
N GLY A 855 -19.44 -16.91 3.74
CA GLY A 855 -18.41 -17.68 3.06
C GLY A 855 -17.67 -16.89 1.97
N ILE A 856 -18.39 -16.10 1.17
CA ILE A 856 -17.80 -15.23 0.14
C ILE A 856 -16.98 -14.11 0.78
N LEU A 857 -17.49 -13.48 1.83
CA LEU A 857 -16.74 -12.44 2.54
C LEU A 857 -15.45 -13.00 3.15
N SER A 858 -15.50 -14.21 3.76
CA SER A 858 -14.31 -14.89 4.25
C SER A 858 -13.30 -15.13 3.14
N TYR A 859 -13.76 -15.54 1.95
CA TYR A 859 -12.89 -15.76 0.78
C TYR A 859 -12.26 -14.46 0.29
N ILE A 860 -13.04 -13.38 0.15
CA ILE A 860 -12.54 -12.06 -0.28
C ILE A 860 -11.45 -11.57 0.69
N MET A 861 -11.68 -11.67 2.00
CA MET A 861 -10.68 -11.28 2.99
C MET A 861 -9.41 -12.14 2.92
N CYS A 862 -9.56 -13.47 2.81
CA CYS A 862 -8.44 -14.40 2.68
C CYS A 862 -7.59 -14.09 1.43
N LYS A 863 -8.25 -13.86 0.28
CA LYS A 863 -7.59 -13.50 -0.98
C LYS A 863 -6.84 -12.16 -0.85
N ALA A 864 -7.45 -11.15 -0.24
CA ALA A 864 -6.84 -9.84 -0.03
C ALA A 864 -5.65 -9.86 0.94
N MET A 865 -5.49 -10.92 1.75
CA MET A 865 -4.33 -11.13 2.63
C MET A 865 -3.30 -12.11 2.04
N ASN A 866 -3.56 -12.67 0.86
CA ASN A 866 -2.81 -13.79 0.28
C ASN A 866 -2.62 -14.98 1.26
N ARG A 867 -3.67 -15.33 2.01
CA ARG A 867 -3.70 -16.48 2.94
C ARG A 867 -4.88 -17.37 2.62
N SER A 868 -4.72 -18.69 2.75
CA SER A 868 -5.86 -19.60 2.67
C SER A 868 -6.68 -19.59 3.96
N LEU A 869 -7.97 -19.93 3.85
CA LEU A 869 -8.86 -20.05 5.01
C LEU A 869 -8.32 -21.06 6.05
N SER A 870 -7.71 -22.15 5.58
CA SER A 870 -7.07 -23.13 6.47
C SER A 870 -5.90 -22.54 7.26
N ASN A 871 -5.07 -21.71 6.63
CA ASN A 871 -3.93 -21.06 7.30
C ASN A 871 -4.42 -20.08 8.37
N VAL A 872 -5.53 -19.40 8.12
CA VAL A 872 -6.15 -18.48 9.09
C VAL A 872 -6.78 -19.22 10.26
N LEU A 873 -7.58 -20.27 10.01
CA LEU A 873 -8.33 -20.97 11.07
C LEU A 873 -7.46 -21.92 11.92
N PHE A 874 -6.42 -22.52 11.34
CA PHE A 874 -5.60 -23.54 12.03
C PHE A 874 -4.16 -23.08 12.33
N GLY A 875 -3.81 -21.83 12.02
CA GLY A 875 -2.56 -21.19 12.43
C GLY A 875 -1.32 -21.62 11.62
N GLY A 876 -1.40 -21.50 10.28
CA GLY A 876 -0.25 -21.63 9.39
C GLY A 876 0.65 -20.38 9.44
N TYR A 877 1.98 -20.57 9.43
CA TYR A 877 2.96 -19.49 9.34
C TYR A 877 3.07 -18.98 7.89
N GLY A 878 2.94 -17.67 7.68
CA GLY A 878 3.19 -16.99 6.39
C GLY A 878 2.02 -16.96 5.38
N THR A 879 2.26 -16.33 4.23
CA THR A 879 1.39 -16.32 3.05
C THR A 879 1.58 -17.57 2.19
N LEU A 880 0.68 -17.78 1.23
CA LEU A 880 0.77 -18.87 0.26
C LEU A 880 2.03 -18.82 -0.63
N SER A 881 2.68 -17.66 -0.69
CA SER A 881 3.81 -17.36 -1.57
C SER A 881 5.14 -17.14 -0.83
N SER A 882 5.18 -17.34 0.49
CA SER A 882 6.36 -17.08 1.30
C SER A 882 7.44 -18.15 1.10
N GLY A 883 8.64 -17.74 0.72
CA GLY A 883 9.84 -18.58 0.61
C GLY A 883 10.42 -18.96 1.97
N THR A 884 11.29 -19.98 1.99
CA THR A 884 11.93 -20.50 3.21
C THR A 884 13.23 -19.81 3.59
N GLY A 885 13.63 -18.75 2.87
CA GLY A 885 14.89 -18.04 3.06
C GLY A 885 14.85 -16.99 4.18
N GLU A 886 16.01 -16.36 4.43
CA GLU A 886 16.06 -15.18 5.30
C GLU A 886 15.35 -13.99 4.64
N ARG A 887 14.64 -13.22 5.47
CA ARG A 887 13.95 -11.99 5.06
C ARG A 887 14.95 -10.93 4.63
N MET A 888 14.52 -10.06 3.73
CA MET A 888 15.31 -8.91 3.29
C MET A 888 15.68 -8.04 4.51
N LYS A 889 16.97 -7.75 4.68
CA LYS A 889 17.43 -6.79 5.69
C LYS A 889 17.16 -5.39 5.19
N ILE A 890 16.54 -4.57 6.02
CA ILE A 890 16.39 -3.14 5.73
C ILE A 890 17.73 -2.44 5.91
N THR A 891 18.13 -1.69 4.90
CA THR A 891 19.33 -0.85 4.89
C THR A 891 18.93 0.60 4.60
N GLY A 892 19.48 1.55 5.34
CA GLY A 892 19.22 2.98 5.16
C GLY A 892 18.71 3.67 6.42
N THR A 893 18.56 4.99 6.34
CA THR A 893 17.97 5.83 7.40
C THR A 893 16.65 6.39 6.91
N HIS A 894 15.67 6.54 7.81
CA HIS A 894 14.41 7.19 7.45
C HIS A 894 14.59 8.72 7.44
N SER A 895 13.83 9.40 6.58
CA SER A 895 13.71 10.85 6.59
C SER A 895 12.54 11.25 7.48
N GLU A 896 12.73 12.24 8.35
CA GLU A 896 11.66 12.76 9.24
C GLU A 896 11.29 14.19 8.83
N VAL A 897 10.00 14.50 8.87
CA VAL A 897 9.45 15.84 8.60
C VAL A 897 8.60 16.30 9.77
N ASN A 898 8.52 17.61 9.96
CA ASN A 898 7.63 18.24 10.94
C ASN A 898 6.30 18.65 10.27
N VAL A 899 5.37 19.16 11.08
CA VAL A 899 4.04 19.61 10.60
C VAL A 899 4.18 20.72 9.56
N ASP A 900 5.12 21.65 9.72
CA ASP A 900 5.27 22.84 8.89
C ASP A 900 5.69 22.48 7.47
N ASN A 901 6.72 21.65 7.35
CA ASN A 901 7.17 21.13 6.06
C ASN A 901 6.10 20.23 5.42
N SER A 902 5.33 19.49 6.23
CA SER A 902 4.23 18.67 5.74
C SER A 902 3.11 19.53 5.14
N VAL A 903 2.79 20.66 5.77
CA VAL A 903 1.79 21.62 5.25
C VAL A 903 2.26 22.22 3.94
N GLU A 904 3.53 22.61 3.82
CA GLU A 904 4.09 23.11 2.56
C GLU A 904 4.00 22.07 1.42
N MET A 905 4.29 20.80 1.71
CA MET A 905 4.11 19.72 0.73
C MET A 905 2.64 19.51 0.36
N ILE A 906 1.72 19.59 1.32
CA ILE A 906 0.28 19.46 1.08
C ILE A 906 -0.24 20.61 0.21
N THR A 907 0.11 21.86 0.53
CA THR A 907 -0.45 23.03 -0.16
C THR A 907 0.18 23.28 -1.53
N SER A 908 1.36 22.72 -1.80
CA SER A 908 2.01 22.74 -3.12
C SER A 908 1.55 21.62 -4.07
N SER A 909 0.80 20.62 -3.57
CA SER A 909 0.33 19.47 -4.34
C SER A 909 -1.02 19.72 -5.02
N LYS A 910 -1.25 19.09 -6.18
CA LYS A 910 -2.54 19.16 -6.90
C LYS A 910 -3.33 17.86 -6.82
N ASN A 911 -2.64 16.72 -6.82
CA ASN A 911 -3.22 15.39 -6.67
C ASN A 911 -2.74 14.75 -5.38
N ILE A 912 -3.67 14.55 -4.42
CA ILE A 912 -3.38 13.95 -3.12
C ILE A 912 -4.21 12.68 -2.95
N ILE A 913 -3.54 11.59 -2.54
CA ILE A 913 -4.21 10.35 -2.11
C ILE A 913 -3.99 10.16 -0.61
N ILE A 914 -5.07 9.92 0.13
CA ILE A 914 -5.02 9.56 1.56
C ILE A 914 -5.23 8.06 1.68
N VAL A 915 -4.29 7.37 2.33
CA VAL A 915 -4.39 5.93 2.63
C VAL A 915 -4.60 5.75 4.13
N PRO A 916 -5.86 5.64 4.58
CA PRO A 916 -6.18 5.44 5.99
C PRO A 916 -5.97 3.98 6.40
N GLY A 917 -5.46 3.79 7.60
CA GLY A 917 -5.44 2.50 8.29
C GLY A 917 -6.25 2.53 9.57
N TYR A 918 -6.26 1.40 10.28
CA TYR A 918 -7.00 1.29 11.55
C TYR A 918 -6.48 2.29 12.61
N GLY A 919 -5.21 2.72 12.55
CA GLY A 919 -4.67 3.73 13.46
C GLY A 919 -5.42 5.06 13.44
N LEU A 920 -5.94 5.47 12.28
CA LEU A 920 -6.77 6.68 12.13
C LEU A 920 -8.09 6.55 12.92
N ALA A 921 -8.73 5.38 12.83
CA ALA A 921 -9.97 5.08 13.54
C ALA A 921 -9.77 4.99 15.06
N VAL A 922 -8.68 4.36 15.52
CA VAL A 922 -8.37 4.28 16.97
C VAL A 922 -8.16 5.66 17.58
N ALA A 923 -7.48 6.56 16.85
CA ALA A 923 -7.24 7.92 17.32
C ALA A 923 -8.46 8.85 17.19
N LYS A 924 -9.53 8.40 16.51
CA LYS A 924 -10.68 9.24 16.13
C LYS A 924 -10.27 10.45 15.27
N ALA A 925 -9.28 10.28 14.40
CA ALA A 925 -8.73 11.34 13.56
C ALA A 925 -9.52 11.58 12.26
N GLN A 926 -10.50 10.73 11.94
CA GLN A 926 -11.31 10.84 10.71
C GLN A 926 -12.00 12.20 10.55
N TYR A 927 -12.44 12.83 11.64
CA TYR A 927 -13.12 14.13 11.59
C TYR A 927 -12.18 15.26 11.17
N ALA A 928 -10.97 15.30 11.72
CA ALA A 928 -9.96 16.28 11.35
C ALA A 928 -9.54 16.12 9.87
N ILE A 929 -9.47 14.88 9.40
CA ILE A 929 -9.20 14.58 7.99
C ILE A 929 -10.36 15.00 7.09
N ALA A 930 -11.62 14.81 7.50
CA ALA A 930 -12.78 15.26 6.74
C ALA A 930 -12.76 16.80 6.54
N ASP A 931 -12.48 17.54 7.61
CA ASP A 931 -12.34 19.01 7.56
C ASP A 931 -11.19 19.43 6.63
N MET A 932 -10.04 18.75 6.74
CA MET A 932 -8.89 18.99 5.86
C MET A 932 -9.21 18.73 4.40
N VAL A 933 -9.87 17.60 4.09
CA VAL A 933 -10.27 17.25 2.72
C VAL A 933 -11.24 18.29 2.16
N SER A 934 -12.23 18.71 2.96
CA SER A 934 -13.16 19.78 2.56
C SER A 934 -12.39 21.04 2.19
N LYS A 935 -11.43 21.46 3.03
CA LYS A 935 -10.66 22.68 2.82
C LYS A 935 -9.76 22.63 1.58
N LEU A 936 -9.11 21.49 1.34
CA LEU A 936 -8.26 21.30 0.17
C LEU A 936 -9.11 21.26 -1.12
N ARG A 937 -10.28 20.63 -1.08
CA ARG A 937 -11.20 20.60 -2.23
C ARG A 937 -11.78 21.97 -2.56
N GLU A 938 -12.02 22.84 -1.58
CA GLU A 938 -12.37 24.26 -1.81
C GLU A 938 -11.31 25.00 -2.63
N LYS A 939 -10.05 24.54 -2.60
CA LYS A 939 -8.93 25.11 -3.37
C LYS A 939 -8.70 24.38 -4.71
N ASN A 940 -9.65 23.57 -5.16
CA ASN A 940 -9.55 22.73 -6.37
C ASN A 940 -8.39 21.73 -6.34
N ILE A 941 -7.96 21.29 -5.16
CA ILE A 941 -7.02 20.18 -5.02
C ILE A 941 -7.82 18.88 -5.13
N ASN A 942 -7.35 17.96 -5.97
CA ASN A 942 -7.95 16.65 -6.15
C ASN A 942 -7.51 15.73 -5.00
N VAL A 943 -8.39 15.51 -4.03
CA VAL A 943 -8.13 14.66 -2.86
C VAL A 943 -9.02 13.43 -2.89
N ARG A 944 -8.39 12.25 -2.86
CA ARG A 944 -9.05 10.94 -2.94
C ARG A 944 -8.56 10.02 -1.83
N PHE A 945 -9.34 8.99 -1.49
CA PHE A 945 -8.99 7.98 -0.50
C PHE A 945 -8.76 6.63 -1.15
N GLY A 946 -7.70 5.94 -0.74
CA GLY A 946 -7.41 4.56 -1.12
C GLY A 946 -7.68 3.60 0.01
N ILE A 947 -8.70 2.76 -0.14
CA ILE A 947 -9.08 1.77 0.87
C ILE A 947 -8.55 0.39 0.48
N HIS A 948 -7.76 -0.18 1.38
CA HIS A 948 -7.34 -1.56 1.26
C HIS A 948 -8.46 -2.50 1.79
N PRO A 949 -8.81 -3.61 1.11
CA PRO A 949 -9.97 -4.44 1.47
C PRO A 949 -9.98 -5.00 2.91
N VAL A 950 -8.80 -5.22 3.50
CA VAL A 950 -8.66 -5.69 4.90
C VAL A 950 -8.27 -4.61 5.90
N ALA A 951 -8.27 -3.34 5.51
CA ALA A 951 -7.98 -2.25 6.44
C ALA A 951 -9.15 -2.05 7.43
N GLY A 952 -8.87 -2.29 8.71
CA GLY A 952 -9.85 -2.20 9.80
C GLY A 952 -9.95 -3.49 10.61
N ARG A 953 -11.04 -3.63 11.37
CA ARG A 953 -11.38 -4.83 12.16
C ARG A 953 -12.63 -5.55 11.65
N MET A 954 -13.18 -5.12 10.52
CA MET A 954 -14.34 -5.71 9.86
C MET A 954 -14.33 -5.30 8.37
N PRO A 955 -14.82 -6.14 7.44
CA PRO A 955 -14.94 -5.77 6.02
C PRO A 955 -15.67 -4.44 5.81
N GLY A 956 -15.04 -3.50 5.10
CA GLY A 956 -15.63 -2.20 4.79
C GLY A 956 -15.79 -1.25 6.00
N GLN A 957 -15.15 -1.54 7.14
CA GLN A 957 -15.29 -0.70 8.34
C GLN A 957 -14.80 0.73 8.10
N LEU A 958 -13.68 0.90 7.40
CA LEU A 958 -13.15 2.24 7.12
C LEU A 958 -14.11 3.05 6.25
N ASN A 959 -14.77 2.45 5.26
CA ASN A 959 -15.74 3.16 4.42
C ASN A 959 -16.87 3.76 5.28
N VAL A 960 -17.40 2.99 6.25
CA VAL A 960 -18.44 3.47 7.18
C VAL A 960 -17.91 4.57 8.10
N LEU A 961 -16.69 4.45 8.61
CA LEU A 961 -16.10 5.46 9.51
C LEU A 961 -15.78 6.78 8.78
N LEU A 962 -15.37 6.71 7.51
CA LEU A 962 -15.17 7.90 6.69
C LEU A 962 -16.50 8.55 6.32
N ALA A 963 -17.54 7.74 6.01
CA ALA A 963 -18.89 8.24 5.79
C ALA A 963 -19.46 8.91 7.06
N GLU A 964 -19.25 8.33 8.24
CA GLU A 964 -19.61 8.94 9.53
C GLU A 964 -18.92 10.29 9.75
N ALA A 965 -17.68 10.44 9.29
CA ALA A 965 -16.94 11.71 9.34
C ALA A 965 -17.44 12.74 8.31
N GLY A 966 -18.36 12.38 7.41
CA GLY A 966 -18.89 13.26 6.37
C GLY A 966 -18.10 13.24 5.08
N ILE A 967 -17.19 12.28 4.88
CA ILE A 967 -16.44 12.14 3.63
C ILE A 967 -17.36 11.55 2.56
N PRO A 968 -17.52 12.22 1.40
CA PRO A 968 -18.32 11.70 0.30
C PRO A 968 -17.78 10.36 -0.22
N TYR A 969 -18.67 9.39 -0.49
CA TYR A 969 -18.28 8.05 -0.94
C TYR A 969 -17.65 8.02 -2.34
N ASP A 970 -17.87 9.06 -3.16
CA ASP A 970 -17.34 9.17 -4.54
C ASP A 970 -15.83 9.46 -4.60
N VAL A 971 -15.26 9.96 -3.50
CA VAL A 971 -13.81 10.13 -3.36
C VAL A 971 -13.16 8.99 -2.58
N VAL A 972 -13.92 7.98 -2.19
CA VAL A 972 -13.43 6.79 -1.49
C VAL A 972 -13.36 5.64 -2.48
N LEU A 973 -12.15 5.31 -2.91
CA LEU A 973 -11.88 4.33 -3.96
C LEU A 973 -11.25 3.07 -3.36
N GLU A 974 -11.60 1.93 -3.93
CA GLU A 974 -11.00 0.65 -3.56
C GLU A 974 -9.60 0.52 -4.18
N MET A 975 -8.76 -0.33 -3.58
CA MET A 975 -7.36 -0.52 -4.02
C MET A 975 -7.22 -0.84 -5.51
N ASP A 976 -8.07 -1.71 -6.06
CA ASP A 976 -8.02 -2.11 -7.47
C ASP A 976 -8.41 -0.97 -8.42
N GLU A 977 -9.14 0.04 -7.94
CA GLU A 977 -9.56 1.21 -8.72
C GLU A 977 -8.50 2.32 -8.69
N LEU A 978 -7.58 2.29 -7.73
CA LEU A 978 -6.68 3.40 -7.41
C LEU A 978 -5.20 3.11 -7.68
N ASN A 979 -4.77 1.85 -7.69
CA ASN A 979 -3.34 1.50 -7.74
C ASN A 979 -2.61 2.05 -8.98
N ASP A 980 -3.28 2.11 -10.13
CA ASP A 980 -2.71 2.63 -11.37
C ASP A 980 -2.48 4.15 -11.35
N ASP A 981 -3.08 4.87 -10.40
CA ASP A 981 -2.99 6.33 -10.29
C ASP A 981 -1.83 6.82 -9.41
N PHE A 982 -1.17 5.95 -8.65
CA PHE A 982 -0.07 6.35 -7.77
C PHE A 982 1.10 7.03 -8.50
N PRO A 983 1.57 6.57 -9.68
CA PRO A 983 2.65 7.24 -10.43
C PRO A 983 2.36 8.71 -10.78
N ASP A 984 1.10 9.04 -11.03
CA ASP A 984 0.64 10.39 -11.39
C ASP A 984 0.23 11.25 -10.18
N THR A 985 0.41 10.72 -8.96
CA THR A 985 0.04 11.39 -7.71
C THR A 985 1.20 12.21 -7.14
N ASP A 986 0.93 13.46 -6.78
CA ASP A 986 1.94 14.38 -6.24
C ASP A 986 2.32 14.01 -4.80
N LEU A 987 1.31 13.72 -3.97
CA LEU A 987 1.51 13.44 -2.55
C LEU A 987 0.57 12.32 -2.06
N VAL A 988 1.12 11.37 -1.32
CA VAL A 988 0.36 10.36 -0.59
C VAL A 988 0.47 10.59 0.92
N LEU A 989 -0.66 10.62 1.61
CA LEU A 989 -0.73 10.68 3.08
C LEU A 989 -1.14 9.31 3.62
N VAL A 990 -0.20 8.56 4.18
CA VAL A 990 -0.46 7.26 4.82
C VAL A 990 -0.72 7.48 6.31
N ILE A 991 -1.94 7.21 6.77
CA ILE A 991 -2.36 7.57 8.13
C ILE A 991 -2.73 6.31 8.93
N GLY A 992 -1.81 5.86 9.77
CA GLY A 992 -2.06 4.71 10.66
C GLY A 992 -2.23 3.37 9.92
N ALA A 993 -1.71 3.27 8.69
CA ALA A 993 -1.55 2.04 7.92
C ALA A 993 -0.08 1.59 7.92
N ASN A 994 0.16 0.28 7.82
CA ASN A 994 1.51 -0.27 7.71
C ASN A 994 1.56 -1.44 6.73
N ASP A 995 0.96 -2.58 7.10
CA ASP A 995 1.06 -3.82 6.31
C ASP A 995 0.41 -3.65 4.91
N THR A 996 -0.67 -2.87 4.81
CA THR A 996 -1.41 -2.60 3.57
C THR A 996 -0.69 -1.68 2.58
N VAL A 997 0.47 -1.13 2.97
CA VAL A 997 1.31 -0.25 2.13
C VAL A 997 2.77 -0.73 2.10
N ASN A 998 3.01 -1.99 2.48
CA ASN A 998 4.36 -2.52 2.66
C ASN A 998 4.91 -3.12 1.36
N SER A 999 5.94 -2.50 0.79
CA SER A 999 6.56 -2.95 -0.47
C SER A 999 7.21 -4.33 -0.38
N ALA A 1000 7.54 -4.81 0.83
CA ALA A 1000 8.06 -6.17 1.03
C ALA A 1000 7.09 -7.25 0.55
N ALA A 1001 5.80 -6.96 0.43
CA ALA A 1001 4.84 -7.89 -0.15
C ALA A 1001 5.13 -8.22 -1.63
N GLN A 1002 5.75 -7.30 -2.37
CA GLN A 1002 6.11 -7.48 -3.78
C GLN A 1002 7.62 -7.66 -4.00
N GLU A 1003 8.46 -7.05 -3.15
CA GLU A 1003 9.91 -7.00 -3.32
C GLU A 1003 10.65 -8.15 -2.58
N ASP A 1004 10.06 -8.74 -1.54
CA ASP A 1004 10.69 -9.81 -0.73
C ASP A 1004 9.86 -11.10 -0.74
N PRO A 1005 10.27 -12.13 -1.52
CA PRO A 1005 9.56 -13.41 -1.54
C PRO A 1005 9.62 -14.16 -0.21
N ASN A 1006 10.55 -13.85 0.70
CA ASN A 1006 10.65 -14.47 2.03
C ASN A 1006 9.87 -13.69 3.10
N SER A 1007 9.22 -12.57 2.74
CA SER A 1007 8.35 -11.83 3.65
C SER A 1007 7.15 -12.69 4.05
N ILE A 1008 6.65 -12.49 5.27
CA ILE A 1008 5.44 -13.18 5.74
C ILE A 1008 4.17 -12.69 5.05
N ILE A 1009 4.24 -11.52 4.39
CA ILE A 1009 3.18 -10.92 3.60
C ILE A 1009 3.49 -11.00 2.09
N ALA A 1010 4.46 -11.83 1.68
CA ALA A 1010 4.80 -12.00 0.27
C ALA A 1010 3.56 -12.37 -0.57
N GLY A 1011 3.36 -11.67 -1.69
CA GLY A 1011 2.23 -11.81 -2.59
C GLY A 1011 0.91 -11.19 -2.09
N MET A 1012 0.89 -10.54 -0.93
CA MET A 1012 -0.28 -9.74 -0.50
C MET A 1012 -0.44 -8.55 -1.45
N PRO A 1013 -1.60 -8.35 -2.08
CA PRO A 1013 -1.91 -7.08 -2.76
C PRO A 1013 -1.80 -5.94 -1.77
N VAL A 1014 -1.16 -4.83 -2.15
CA VAL A 1014 -0.97 -3.66 -1.28
C VAL A 1014 -1.21 -2.38 -2.09
N LEU A 1015 -1.47 -1.27 -1.39
CA LEU A 1015 -1.51 0.05 -2.01
C LEU A 1015 -0.07 0.50 -2.28
N GLU A 1016 0.24 0.75 -3.55
CA GLU A 1016 1.61 0.97 -4.04
C GLU A 1016 2.08 2.42 -3.85
N VAL A 1017 1.95 2.92 -2.62
CA VAL A 1017 2.16 4.34 -2.26
C VAL A 1017 3.55 4.86 -2.63
N TRP A 1018 4.55 3.98 -2.66
CA TRP A 1018 5.93 4.33 -3.02
C TRP A 1018 6.12 4.71 -4.50
N LYS A 1019 5.12 4.50 -5.35
CA LYS A 1019 5.14 4.97 -6.75
C LYS A 1019 4.81 6.45 -6.89
N ALA A 1020 4.25 7.09 -5.87
CA ALA A 1020 3.97 8.53 -5.89
C ALA A 1020 5.24 9.39 -5.78
N LYS A 1021 5.13 10.66 -6.19
CA LYS A 1021 6.27 11.60 -6.14
C LYS A 1021 6.79 11.82 -4.72
N GLN A 1022 5.89 11.91 -3.75
CA GLN A 1022 6.21 12.01 -2.33
C GLN A 1022 5.18 11.26 -1.48
N THR A 1023 5.64 10.62 -0.40
CA THR A 1023 4.79 9.95 0.60
C THR A 1023 5.09 10.49 1.99
N ILE A 1024 4.05 10.86 2.74
CA ILE A 1024 4.15 11.17 4.17
C ILE A 1024 3.48 10.04 4.95
N VAL A 1025 4.23 9.40 5.85
CA VAL A 1025 3.72 8.35 6.72
C VAL A 1025 3.54 8.87 8.14
N MET A 1026 2.31 8.84 8.62
CA MET A 1026 1.90 9.31 9.93
C MET A 1026 1.72 8.14 10.90
N LYS A 1027 2.60 8.05 11.91
CA LYS A 1027 2.55 6.99 12.95
C LYS A 1027 3.23 7.44 14.24
N ARG A 1028 2.96 6.75 15.35
CA ARG A 1028 3.48 7.11 16.68
C ARG A 1028 5.00 6.92 16.82
N THR A 1029 5.53 5.80 16.33
CA THR A 1029 6.94 5.43 16.43
C THR A 1029 7.34 4.59 15.22
N MET A 1030 8.63 4.28 15.06
CA MET A 1030 9.12 3.38 14.00
C MET A 1030 8.79 1.89 14.22
N GLY A 1031 7.96 1.54 15.21
CA GLY A 1031 7.58 0.14 15.49
C GLY A 1031 6.83 -0.56 14.36
N THR A 1032 6.78 -1.88 14.42
CA THR A 1032 6.19 -2.75 13.41
C THR A 1032 4.65 -2.71 13.38
N GLY A 1033 4.08 -3.28 12.31
CA GLY A 1033 2.64 -3.42 12.09
C GLY A 1033 2.05 -4.63 12.80
N TYR A 1034 0.93 -5.14 12.31
CA TYR A 1034 0.34 -6.35 12.88
C TYR A 1034 1.15 -7.59 12.52
N ALA A 1035 1.65 -7.63 11.28
CA ALA A 1035 2.46 -8.74 10.79
C ALA A 1035 3.82 -8.82 11.53
N ASP A 1036 4.20 -7.82 12.32
CA ASP A 1036 5.50 -7.74 12.99
C ASP A 1036 6.68 -7.81 12.01
N VAL A 1037 6.54 -7.08 10.90
CA VAL A 1037 7.56 -6.92 9.87
C VAL A 1037 7.81 -5.44 9.65
N ASP A 1038 9.09 -5.10 9.49
CA ASP A 1038 9.49 -3.76 9.13
C ASP A 1038 9.03 -3.41 7.71
N ASN A 1039 8.80 -2.13 7.44
CA ASN A 1039 8.31 -1.67 6.15
C ASN A 1039 9.42 -0.94 5.40
N PRO A 1040 9.91 -1.48 4.27
CA PRO A 1040 10.97 -0.84 3.46
C PRO A 1040 10.57 0.54 2.94
N VAL A 1041 9.26 0.80 2.76
CA VAL A 1041 8.75 2.11 2.30
C VAL A 1041 9.21 3.24 3.21
N PHE A 1042 9.33 3.01 4.53
CA PHE A 1042 9.75 4.04 5.48
C PHE A 1042 11.19 4.53 5.27
N TYR A 1043 11.98 3.80 4.48
CA TYR A 1043 13.39 4.07 4.21
C TYR A 1043 13.64 4.43 2.74
N LYS A 1044 12.59 4.56 1.92
CA LYS A 1044 12.70 5.02 0.52
C LYS A 1044 12.89 6.54 0.48
N GLU A 1045 13.63 7.04 -0.51
CA GLU A 1045 14.01 8.45 -0.62
C GLU A 1045 12.81 9.40 -0.77
N ASN A 1046 11.74 8.95 -1.42
CA ASN A 1046 10.48 9.68 -1.60
C ASN A 1046 9.49 9.49 -0.45
N THR A 1047 9.96 9.07 0.73
CA THR A 1047 9.11 8.87 1.90
C THR A 1047 9.63 9.66 3.09
N SER A 1048 8.73 10.42 3.72
CA SER A 1048 8.98 11.21 4.91
C SER A 1048 8.10 10.75 6.06
N MET A 1049 8.69 10.58 7.24
CA MET A 1049 8.01 10.17 8.45
C MET A 1049 7.51 11.41 9.20
N LEU A 1050 6.21 11.49 9.48
CA LEU A 1050 5.63 12.47 10.39
C LEU A 1050 5.23 11.75 11.67
N LEU A 1051 6.11 11.77 12.67
CA LEU A 1051 5.91 11.02 13.90
C LEU A 1051 4.98 11.76 14.87
N GLY A 1052 4.06 11.02 15.49
CA GLY A 1052 3.11 11.55 16.47
C GLY A 1052 1.84 10.73 16.61
N ASP A 1053 0.99 11.10 17.57
CA ASP A 1053 -0.37 10.58 17.61
C ASP A 1053 -1.17 11.09 16.41
N ALA A 1054 -1.97 10.22 15.79
CA ALA A 1054 -2.67 10.57 14.55
C ALA A 1054 -3.68 11.71 14.77
N LYS A 1055 -4.34 11.79 15.92
CA LYS A 1055 -5.28 12.87 16.19
C LYS A 1055 -4.56 14.20 16.33
N SER A 1056 -3.53 14.26 17.17
CA SER A 1056 -2.81 15.53 17.40
C SER A 1056 -2.13 16.04 16.14
N THR A 1057 -1.57 15.15 15.32
CA THR A 1057 -0.92 15.53 14.06
C THR A 1057 -1.95 15.99 13.01
N CYS A 1058 -3.07 15.28 12.84
CA CYS A 1058 -4.13 15.73 11.93
C CYS A 1058 -4.75 17.07 12.37
N ASP A 1059 -5.03 17.26 13.67
CA ASP A 1059 -5.54 18.51 14.23
C ASP A 1059 -4.55 19.68 13.99
N ALA A 1060 -3.24 19.43 14.10
CA ALA A 1060 -2.21 20.42 13.83
C ALA A 1060 -2.07 20.76 12.33
N LEU A 1061 -2.18 19.75 11.46
CA LEU A 1061 -2.14 19.95 10.00
C LEU A 1061 -3.31 20.84 9.55
N ILE A 1062 -4.54 20.54 9.97
CA ILE A 1062 -5.70 21.35 9.58
C ILE A 1062 -5.62 22.77 10.14
N ALA A 1063 -5.14 22.96 11.37
CA ALA A 1063 -4.93 24.30 11.93
C ALA A 1063 -3.98 25.14 11.06
N LYS A 1064 -2.84 24.58 10.65
CA LYS A 1064 -1.86 25.28 9.80
C LYS A 1064 -2.31 25.45 8.35
N ILE A 1065 -3.05 24.48 7.79
CA ILE A 1065 -3.66 24.62 6.46
C ILE A 1065 -4.68 25.76 6.47
N ASN A 1066 -5.45 25.89 7.55
CA ASN A 1066 -6.35 27.03 7.72
C ASN A 1066 -5.57 28.33 7.79
N GLU A 1067 -4.51 28.44 8.59
CA GLU A 1067 -3.64 29.62 8.64
C GLU A 1067 -3.05 29.98 7.26
N HIS A 1068 -2.64 28.99 6.47
CA HIS A 1068 -2.06 29.20 5.14
C HIS A 1068 -3.08 29.72 4.11
N TYR A 1069 -4.35 29.32 4.22
CA TYR A 1069 -5.42 29.68 3.28
C TYR A 1069 -6.42 30.72 3.79
N SER A 1070 -6.20 31.26 4.99
CA SER A 1070 -7.01 32.31 5.63
C SER A 1070 -6.81 33.68 4.98
#